data_AF-A0AAD7MSE5-F1
#
_entry.id   AF-A0AAD7MSE5-F1
#
_cell.length_a   1.000
_cell.length_b   1.000
_cell.length_c   1.000
_cell.angle_alpha   90.00
_cell.angle_beta   90.00
_cell.angle_gamma   90.00
#
_symmetry.space_group_name_H-M   'P 1'
#
loop_
_entity.id
_entity.type
_entity.pdbx_description
1 polymer ?
#
loop_
_entity_poly.entity_id
_entity_poly.type
_entity_poly.pdbx_seq_one_letter_code
_entity_poly.pdbx_strand_id
1 'polypeptide(L)'
;MLPVSAALLCLLAALPSVTYARWQWVCGITCERQFAPSAHPLQCNDTSDAAAMAGMGGTGASATADCQAVDMNYLSSEAWCLHERCEPMGGRSKVEWYWAFIQSELGVTFPSYESVLPTTMPPTMPDGLTTLNATYRLSDAMWVFTYGSNEAYDSFDLLQVLHGWLYVVSILASLVIIAVVRLIVRMMWRPYGPSSWRTGAATFFKKRLVYPALFNGRHNVGYIYNLAAALPRLLSIYIFVIIAVGVILCCIQYHSFEPNAIFSDRTDEMYSAVGVVGGVLSLAVFPLVWLMAARNNFFIPLTGWGFETFQVLHRWLGRLAFMYAQLHTVAYTAQYVRRGEWSLKYLTSLWFIWGAVAMVALFLLCTGSLRPLRTRYYETFLALHVLLSIFTIVGTQLHIIHLYGEEYHYRKWIWVVVVIWGLERTVRLLRMLVLSWHAPRAATITLVPGSDGAVMRLTVPVPRAYTPSAGHHFYVYFPTLDWRVWENHPLSVAGWTAPRVPDAEHSTATPTPGLTNPQVGALLEGPYGHRHALETFETVVLVAGGVGIAPALAYVQEYAQVLGRTERISLIFAARQLSFLREIAHYLEEAGLRGLVELKLFCTGEDTDVRTSNRDEKSEEGGDGDVTYGRPELGAVVQKEVSGAKAGRVAFYVCGPAGMSDAMRREVVNCIGKDTDGDRVSFFEEALGWSMLSSQLPYVYEFLSI
;
A
#
# COMPACT_ATOMS: atom_id res chain seq x y z
N MET A 1 -9.83 5.58 16.17
CA MET A 1 -9.88 4.10 16.24
C MET A 1 -11.04 3.47 15.45
N LEU A 2 -12.00 4.24 14.90
CA LEU A 2 -13.10 3.74 14.06
C LEU A 2 -12.75 3.03 12.71
N PRO A 3 -11.61 3.26 12.02
CA PRO A 3 -11.37 2.59 10.72
C PRO A 3 -10.82 1.15 10.85
N VAL A 4 -10.45 0.71 12.06
CA VAL A 4 -9.87 -0.62 12.33
C VAL A 4 -10.89 -1.72 12.10
N SER A 5 -12.14 -1.50 12.50
CA SER A 5 -13.20 -2.47 12.32
C SER A 5 -13.58 -2.60 10.85
N ALA A 6 -13.82 -1.50 10.13
CA ALA A 6 -14.36 -1.56 8.76
C ALA A 6 -13.44 -2.24 7.74
N ALA A 7 -12.14 -1.89 7.69
CA ALA A 7 -11.21 -2.47 6.71
C ALA A 7 -10.87 -3.93 7.02
N LEU A 8 -10.71 -4.27 8.31
CA LEU A 8 -10.48 -5.65 8.74
C LEU A 8 -11.76 -6.49 8.57
N LEU A 9 -12.95 -5.94 8.87
CA LEU A 9 -14.24 -6.59 8.60
C LEU A 9 -14.49 -6.77 7.11
N CYS A 10 -14.04 -5.87 6.23
CA CYS A 10 -14.15 -6.06 4.77
C CYS A 10 -13.20 -7.15 4.26
N LEU A 11 -11.97 -7.22 4.78
CA LEU A 11 -11.03 -8.31 4.48
C LEU A 11 -11.54 -9.65 5.04
N LEU A 12 -12.18 -9.64 6.21
CA LEU A 12 -12.83 -10.81 6.80
C LEU A 12 -14.15 -11.17 6.10
N ALA A 13 -14.89 -10.21 5.55
CA ALA A 13 -16.09 -10.46 4.74
C ALA A 13 -15.74 -10.99 3.35
N ALA A 14 -14.49 -10.81 2.92
CA ALA A 14 -13.94 -11.47 1.75
C ALA A 14 -13.48 -12.92 2.03
N LEU A 15 -13.41 -13.36 3.31
CA LEU A 15 -13.30 -14.79 3.60
C LEU A 15 -14.38 -15.55 2.83
N PRO A 16 -14.14 -16.82 2.45
CA PRO A 16 -15.12 -17.60 1.71
C PRO A 16 -16.44 -17.60 2.48
N SER A 17 -17.35 -16.72 2.07
CA SER A 17 -18.72 -16.74 2.55
C SER A 17 -19.29 -18.11 2.19
N VAL A 18 -20.23 -18.56 3.02
CA VAL A 18 -21.02 -19.79 2.95
C VAL A 18 -21.63 -20.08 1.54
N THR A 19 -21.50 -19.17 0.59
CA THR A 19 -21.92 -19.22 -0.83
C THR A 19 -20.88 -19.88 -1.77
N TYR A 20 -20.09 -20.83 -1.27
CA TYR A 20 -19.27 -21.74 -2.10
C TYR A 20 -20.13 -22.88 -2.69
N ALA A 21 -21.46 -22.75 -2.67
CA ALA A 21 -22.44 -23.83 -2.86
C ALA A 21 -22.40 -24.48 -4.25
N ARG A 22 -22.16 -23.71 -5.33
CA ARG A 22 -22.09 -24.28 -6.69
C ARG A 22 -20.96 -25.32 -6.84
N TRP A 23 -19.85 -25.16 -6.11
CA TRP A 23 -18.70 -26.06 -6.10
C TRP A 23 -18.75 -27.13 -4.99
N GLN A 24 -19.81 -27.16 -4.18
CA GLN A 24 -19.91 -28.13 -3.06
C GLN A 24 -20.20 -29.57 -3.52
N TRP A 25 -20.41 -29.80 -4.82
CA TRP A 25 -20.64 -31.15 -5.32
C TRP A 25 -20.23 -31.38 -6.79
N VAL A 26 -18.94 -31.66 -6.99
CA VAL A 26 -18.35 -32.11 -8.27
C VAL A 26 -19.17 -33.22 -8.96
N CYS A 27 -19.78 -34.11 -8.18
CA CYS A 27 -20.60 -35.20 -8.71
C CYS A 27 -21.82 -34.67 -9.49
N GLY A 28 -22.58 -33.75 -8.89
CA GLY A 28 -23.76 -33.17 -9.53
C GLY A 28 -23.41 -32.37 -10.77
N ILE A 29 -22.37 -31.54 -10.71
CA ILE A 29 -21.88 -30.78 -11.87
C ILE A 29 -21.44 -31.70 -13.01
N THR A 30 -20.85 -32.85 -12.68
CA THR A 30 -20.41 -33.82 -13.70
C THR A 30 -21.60 -34.42 -14.44
N CYS A 31 -22.69 -34.75 -13.75
CA CYS A 31 -23.93 -35.17 -14.41
C CYS A 31 -24.47 -34.05 -15.31
N GLU A 32 -24.66 -32.85 -14.74
CA GLU A 32 -25.25 -31.71 -15.43
C GLU A 32 -24.49 -31.35 -16.71
N ARG A 33 -23.15 -31.28 -16.65
CA ARG A 33 -22.31 -30.94 -17.80
C ARG A 33 -22.38 -31.97 -18.93
N GLN A 34 -22.63 -33.24 -18.61
CA GLN A 34 -22.72 -34.30 -19.62
C GLN A 34 -24.04 -34.24 -20.39
N PHE A 35 -25.12 -33.80 -19.74
CA PHE A 35 -26.43 -33.66 -20.38
C PHE A 35 -26.78 -32.23 -20.79
N ALA A 36 -25.89 -31.26 -20.54
CA ALA A 36 -26.11 -29.86 -20.84
C ALA A 36 -26.45 -29.64 -22.34
N PRO A 37 -27.33 -28.67 -22.66
CA PRO A 37 -27.70 -28.34 -24.04
C PRO A 37 -26.52 -28.00 -24.96
N SER A 38 -25.41 -27.56 -24.37
CA SER A 38 -24.15 -27.26 -25.07
C SER A 38 -23.39 -28.52 -25.52
N ALA A 39 -23.57 -29.64 -24.82
CA ALA A 39 -23.01 -30.94 -25.18
C ALA A 39 -23.94 -31.69 -26.14
N HIS A 40 -25.24 -31.69 -25.84
CA HIS A 40 -26.27 -32.34 -26.65
C HIS A 40 -27.50 -31.42 -26.77
N PRO A 41 -27.76 -30.84 -27.95
CA PRO A 41 -28.97 -30.07 -28.20
C PRO A 41 -30.24 -30.85 -27.81
N LEU A 42 -31.13 -30.17 -27.10
CA LEU A 42 -32.41 -30.71 -26.62
C LEU A 42 -33.48 -30.64 -27.72
N GLN A 43 -34.49 -31.53 -27.66
CA GLN A 43 -35.56 -31.61 -28.66
C GLN A 43 -36.73 -30.69 -28.30
N CYS A 44 -36.44 -29.43 -27.98
CA CYS A 44 -37.47 -28.42 -27.83
C CYS A 44 -37.79 -27.82 -29.19
N ASN A 45 -38.70 -28.45 -29.92
CA ASN A 45 -39.34 -27.76 -31.04
C ASN A 45 -40.05 -26.52 -30.49
N ASP A 46 -40.11 -25.45 -31.30
CA ASP A 46 -40.99 -24.30 -31.09
C ASP A 46 -42.44 -24.76 -30.99
N THR A 47 -42.83 -25.31 -29.83
CA THR A 47 -44.22 -25.38 -29.43
C THR A 47 -44.64 -23.93 -29.21
N SER A 48 -45.84 -23.62 -29.69
CA SER A 48 -46.44 -22.28 -29.75
C SER A 48 -46.39 -21.48 -28.45
N ASP A 49 -46.08 -22.11 -27.32
CA ASP A 49 -45.98 -21.49 -26.01
C ASP A 49 -44.60 -20.84 -25.76
N ALA A 50 -43.51 -21.38 -26.33
CA ALA A 50 -42.18 -20.77 -26.27
C ALA A 50 -42.08 -19.54 -27.19
N ALA A 51 -42.72 -19.61 -28.37
CA ALA A 51 -42.83 -18.47 -29.29
C ALA A 51 -43.73 -17.35 -28.75
N ALA A 52 -44.76 -17.67 -27.95
CA ALA A 52 -45.61 -16.68 -27.30
C ALA A 52 -44.86 -15.89 -26.20
N MET A 53 -43.90 -16.51 -25.51
CA MET A 53 -43.09 -15.87 -24.47
C MET A 53 -41.84 -15.15 -25.02
N ALA A 54 -41.30 -15.58 -26.16
CA ALA A 54 -40.20 -14.90 -26.86
C ALA A 54 -40.58 -13.49 -27.38
N GLY A 55 -41.87 -13.19 -27.48
CA GLY A 55 -42.39 -11.84 -27.79
C GLY A 55 -42.14 -10.80 -26.69
N MET A 56 -41.67 -11.21 -25.51
CA MET A 56 -41.35 -10.32 -24.38
C MET A 56 -39.84 -10.28 -24.07
N GLY A 57 -39.00 -9.98 -25.08
CA GLY A 57 -37.67 -9.37 -24.87
C GLY A 57 -36.61 -10.18 -24.10
N GLY A 58 -36.74 -11.50 -23.96
CA GLY A 58 -35.77 -12.35 -23.27
C GLY A 58 -34.56 -12.72 -24.13
N THR A 59 -33.34 -12.53 -23.60
CA THR A 59 -32.07 -12.98 -24.19
C THR A 59 -32.01 -14.51 -24.30
N GLY A 60 -31.40 -15.05 -25.36
CA GLY A 60 -31.39 -16.49 -25.73
C GLY A 60 -30.89 -17.52 -24.71
N ALA A 61 -30.46 -17.11 -23.51
CA ALA A 61 -30.17 -18.01 -22.38
C ALA A 61 -31.44 -18.43 -21.60
N SER A 62 -32.51 -17.63 -21.63
CA SER A 62 -33.80 -17.97 -20.98
C SER A 62 -34.46 -19.14 -21.72
N ALA A 63 -34.49 -19.09 -23.05
CA ALA A 63 -35.13 -20.12 -23.88
C ALA A 63 -34.49 -21.52 -23.72
N THR A 64 -33.19 -21.60 -23.43
CA THR A 64 -32.50 -22.87 -23.17
C THR A 64 -32.80 -23.43 -21.78
N ALA A 65 -32.92 -22.57 -20.76
CA ALA A 65 -33.26 -22.97 -19.40
C ALA A 65 -34.72 -23.45 -19.31
N ASP A 66 -35.63 -22.74 -19.98
CA ASP A 66 -37.05 -23.10 -20.07
C ASP A 66 -37.22 -24.46 -20.77
N CYS A 67 -36.43 -24.72 -21.82
CA CYS A 67 -36.37 -26.01 -22.51
C CYS A 67 -35.87 -27.15 -21.60
N GLN A 68 -34.81 -26.93 -20.83
CA GLN A 68 -34.30 -27.90 -19.85
C GLN A 68 -35.37 -28.27 -18.80
N ALA A 69 -36.21 -27.32 -18.41
CA ALA A 69 -37.25 -27.53 -17.39
C ALA A 69 -38.41 -28.42 -17.85
N VAL A 70 -38.58 -28.62 -19.16
CA VAL A 70 -39.69 -29.38 -19.75
C VAL A 70 -39.26 -30.63 -20.52
N ASP A 71 -37.99 -30.73 -20.92
CA ASP A 71 -37.46 -31.89 -21.63
C ASP A 71 -37.27 -33.10 -20.68
N MET A 72 -38.16 -34.08 -20.78
CA MET A 72 -38.13 -35.28 -19.94
C MET A 72 -36.91 -36.18 -20.22
N ASN A 73 -36.34 -36.14 -21.43
CA ASN A 73 -35.14 -36.92 -21.72
C ASN A 73 -33.95 -36.34 -20.96
N TYR A 74 -33.82 -35.01 -20.92
CA TYR A 74 -32.84 -34.31 -20.10
C TYR A 74 -33.05 -34.59 -18.61
N LEU A 75 -34.24 -34.29 -18.08
CA LEU A 75 -34.53 -34.41 -16.65
C LEU A 75 -34.36 -35.84 -16.14
N SER A 76 -34.84 -36.84 -16.88
CA SER A 76 -34.70 -38.24 -16.48
C SER A 76 -33.27 -38.77 -16.61
N SER A 77 -32.49 -38.30 -17.59
CA SER A 77 -31.08 -38.71 -17.73
C SER A 77 -30.20 -38.12 -16.63
N GLU A 78 -30.43 -36.84 -16.31
CA GLU A 78 -29.77 -36.13 -15.20
C GLU A 78 -30.14 -36.78 -13.86
N ALA A 79 -31.44 -37.01 -13.60
CA ALA A 79 -31.90 -37.67 -12.39
C ALA A 79 -31.31 -39.08 -12.25
N TRP A 80 -31.24 -39.86 -13.32
CA TRP A 80 -30.63 -41.18 -13.30
C TRP A 80 -29.12 -41.12 -12.99
N CYS A 81 -28.39 -40.17 -13.59
CA CYS A 81 -26.97 -39.98 -13.29
C CYS A 81 -26.74 -39.64 -11.80
N LEU A 82 -27.53 -38.71 -11.26
CA LEU A 82 -27.48 -38.35 -9.84
C LEU A 82 -27.81 -39.54 -8.94
N HIS A 83 -28.80 -40.36 -9.30
CA HIS A 83 -29.16 -41.57 -8.58
C HIS A 83 -28.04 -42.62 -8.58
N GLU A 84 -27.53 -42.99 -9.76
CA GLU A 84 -26.56 -44.06 -9.93
C GLU A 84 -25.18 -43.69 -9.37
N ARG A 85 -24.74 -42.44 -9.56
CA ARG A 85 -23.37 -42.01 -9.23
C ARG A 85 -23.28 -41.21 -7.95
N CYS A 86 -24.24 -40.32 -7.70
CA CYS A 86 -24.09 -39.29 -6.69
C CYS A 86 -24.83 -39.58 -5.39
N GLU A 87 -25.98 -40.26 -5.43
CA GLU A 87 -26.71 -40.72 -4.25
C GLU A 87 -25.85 -41.63 -3.34
N PRO A 88 -25.03 -42.57 -3.87
CA PRO A 88 -24.10 -43.35 -3.05
C PRO A 88 -23.02 -42.51 -2.35
N MET A 89 -22.66 -41.34 -2.89
CA MET A 89 -21.59 -40.48 -2.35
C MET A 89 -22.12 -39.45 -1.35
N GLY A 90 -23.31 -38.89 -1.60
CA GLY A 90 -23.86 -37.75 -0.85
C GLY A 90 -25.17 -38.02 -0.11
N GLY A 91 -25.82 -39.15 -0.38
CA GLY A 91 -27.17 -39.45 0.08
C GLY A 91 -28.26 -38.67 -0.68
N ARG A 92 -29.50 -39.14 -0.57
CA ARG A 92 -30.66 -38.59 -1.28
C ARG A 92 -30.95 -37.12 -0.94
N SER A 93 -30.76 -36.73 0.31
CA SER A 93 -30.96 -35.34 0.75
C SER A 93 -30.03 -34.35 0.03
N LYS A 94 -28.80 -34.76 -0.29
CA LYS A 94 -27.84 -33.92 -1.03
C LYS A 94 -28.20 -33.84 -2.52
N VAL A 95 -28.71 -34.93 -3.10
CA VAL A 95 -29.26 -34.93 -4.46
C VAL A 95 -30.44 -33.96 -4.58
N GLU A 96 -31.40 -34.05 -3.66
CA GLU A 96 -32.60 -33.18 -3.66
C GLU A 96 -32.23 -31.70 -3.45
N TRP A 97 -31.25 -31.44 -2.59
CA TRP A 97 -30.70 -30.09 -2.44
C TRP A 97 -30.06 -29.59 -3.75
N TYR A 98 -29.27 -30.42 -4.42
CA TYR A 98 -28.62 -30.04 -5.69
C TYR A 98 -29.65 -29.82 -6.81
N TRP A 99 -30.67 -30.66 -6.88
CA TRP A 99 -31.81 -30.50 -7.80
C TRP A 99 -32.53 -29.17 -7.58
N ALA A 100 -32.78 -28.82 -6.31
CA ALA A 100 -33.37 -27.54 -5.92
C ALA A 100 -32.43 -26.33 -6.16
N PHE A 101 -31.12 -26.56 -6.13
CA PHE A 101 -30.12 -25.54 -6.41
C PHE A 101 -30.07 -25.20 -7.91
N ILE A 102 -30.01 -26.20 -8.80
CA ILE A 102 -29.95 -25.98 -10.26
C ILE A 102 -31.15 -25.16 -10.75
N GLN A 103 -32.36 -25.52 -10.32
CA GLN A 103 -33.57 -24.79 -10.70
C GLN A 103 -33.51 -23.30 -10.27
N SER A 104 -32.88 -23.00 -9.13
CA SER A 104 -32.72 -21.63 -8.64
C SER A 104 -31.69 -20.83 -9.43
N GLU A 105 -30.59 -21.48 -9.87
CA GLU A 105 -29.58 -20.84 -10.72
C GLU A 105 -30.14 -20.55 -12.12
N LEU A 106 -30.93 -21.48 -12.67
CA LEU A 106 -31.55 -21.33 -13.98
C LEU A 106 -32.78 -20.41 -13.96
N GLY A 107 -33.33 -20.10 -12.79
CA GLY A 107 -34.55 -19.30 -12.65
C GLY A 107 -35.82 -20.00 -13.16
N VAL A 108 -35.83 -21.33 -13.17
CA VAL A 108 -36.93 -22.18 -13.69
C VAL A 108 -37.45 -23.14 -12.60
N THR A 109 -38.53 -23.86 -12.86
CA THR A 109 -39.07 -24.87 -11.95
C THR A 109 -39.01 -26.26 -12.56
N PHE A 110 -38.34 -27.21 -11.90
CA PHE A 110 -38.29 -28.60 -12.35
C PHE A 110 -39.41 -29.43 -11.69
N PRO A 111 -39.87 -30.52 -12.33
CA PRO A 111 -40.60 -31.57 -11.64
C PRO A 111 -39.77 -32.13 -10.48
N SER A 112 -40.42 -32.80 -9.52
CA SER A 112 -39.69 -33.38 -8.39
C SER A 112 -38.73 -34.46 -8.88
N TYR A 113 -37.54 -34.54 -8.26
CA TYR A 113 -36.51 -35.54 -8.58
C TYR A 113 -37.08 -36.97 -8.63
N GLU A 114 -37.95 -37.33 -7.68
CA GLU A 114 -38.59 -38.65 -7.64
C GLU A 114 -39.58 -38.90 -8.79
N SER A 115 -40.23 -37.85 -9.29
CA SER A 115 -41.21 -37.99 -10.39
C SER A 115 -40.56 -38.23 -11.75
N VAL A 116 -39.32 -37.77 -11.95
CA VAL A 116 -38.59 -37.90 -13.22
C VAL A 116 -37.58 -39.05 -13.22
N LEU A 117 -37.32 -39.65 -12.06
CA LEU A 117 -36.40 -40.77 -11.92
C LEU A 117 -36.96 -42.02 -12.62
N PRO A 118 -36.27 -42.57 -13.63
CA PRO A 118 -36.69 -43.79 -14.30
C PRO A 118 -36.84 -44.98 -13.34
N THR A 119 -37.87 -45.79 -13.52
CA THR A 119 -38.08 -47.03 -12.74
C THR A 119 -37.24 -48.21 -13.24
N THR A 120 -36.66 -48.10 -14.43
CA THR A 120 -35.83 -49.13 -15.07
C THR A 120 -34.52 -48.52 -15.56
N MET A 121 -33.47 -49.33 -15.63
CA MET A 121 -32.14 -48.88 -16.06
C MET A 121 -32.17 -48.39 -17.52
N PRO A 122 -31.84 -47.11 -17.79
CA PRO A 122 -31.79 -46.57 -19.15
C PRO A 122 -30.68 -47.20 -20.00
N PRO A 123 -30.78 -47.14 -21.34
CA PRO A 123 -29.69 -47.54 -22.22
C PRO A 123 -28.46 -46.64 -22.04
N THR A 124 -27.26 -47.21 -22.23
CA THR A 124 -26.02 -46.43 -22.23
C THR A 124 -26.02 -45.45 -23.41
N MET A 125 -25.60 -44.21 -23.16
CA MET A 125 -25.50 -43.18 -24.21
C MET A 125 -24.59 -43.68 -25.35
N PRO A 126 -25.04 -43.62 -26.62
CA PRO A 126 -24.23 -44.01 -27.75
C PRO A 126 -23.15 -42.96 -28.09
N ASP A 127 -22.01 -43.42 -28.59
CA ASP A 127 -20.93 -42.53 -29.04
C ASP A 127 -21.39 -41.65 -30.22
N GLY A 128 -21.14 -40.35 -30.14
CA GLY A 128 -21.47 -39.40 -31.22
C GLY A 128 -22.93 -38.94 -31.26
N LEU A 129 -23.67 -39.04 -30.15
CA LEU A 129 -25.04 -38.55 -30.03
C LEU A 129 -25.14 -37.05 -30.34
N THR A 130 -25.93 -36.68 -31.35
CA THR A 130 -26.07 -35.27 -31.80
C THR A 130 -27.23 -34.51 -31.15
N THR A 131 -28.22 -35.22 -30.60
CA THR A 131 -29.41 -34.64 -29.96
C THR A 131 -29.92 -35.60 -28.89
N LEU A 132 -30.32 -35.09 -27.74
CA LEU A 132 -30.85 -35.89 -26.64
C LEU A 132 -32.31 -36.29 -26.92
N ASN A 133 -32.51 -37.47 -27.49
CA ASN A 133 -33.82 -37.94 -27.97
C ASN A 133 -34.47 -39.03 -27.09
N ALA A 134 -33.75 -39.53 -26.10
CA ALA A 134 -34.21 -40.53 -25.15
C ALA A 134 -33.51 -40.35 -23.81
N THR A 135 -34.02 -41.00 -22.76
CA THR A 135 -33.31 -41.13 -21.48
C THR A 135 -32.08 -42.02 -21.65
N TYR A 136 -30.91 -41.53 -21.26
CA TYR A 136 -29.65 -42.26 -21.34
C TYR A 136 -28.92 -42.30 -19.99
N ARG A 137 -28.11 -43.35 -19.79
CA ARG A 137 -27.14 -43.43 -18.69
C ARG A 137 -25.71 -43.23 -19.19
N LEU A 138 -24.84 -42.72 -18.33
CA LEU A 138 -23.41 -42.56 -18.63
C LEU A 138 -22.65 -43.88 -18.51
N SER A 139 -21.74 -44.15 -19.45
CA SER A 139 -20.82 -45.28 -19.34
C SER A 139 -19.82 -45.06 -18.20
N ASP A 140 -19.31 -46.15 -17.60
CA ASP A 140 -18.28 -46.05 -16.55
C ASP A 140 -17.02 -45.30 -17.03
N ALA A 141 -16.62 -45.53 -18.28
CA ALA A 141 -15.46 -44.86 -18.88
C ALA A 141 -15.68 -43.35 -19.01
N MET A 142 -16.86 -42.93 -19.51
CA MET A 142 -17.19 -41.51 -19.67
C MET A 142 -17.36 -40.80 -18.32
N TRP A 143 -17.93 -41.50 -17.34
CA TRP A 143 -18.02 -41.03 -15.96
C TRP A 143 -16.64 -40.79 -15.35
N VAL A 144 -15.77 -41.80 -15.31
CA VAL A 144 -14.43 -41.68 -14.70
C VAL A 144 -13.61 -40.59 -15.38
N PHE A 145 -13.67 -40.51 -16.71
CA PHE A 145 -12.97 -39.49 -17.48
C PHE A 145 -13.42 -38.07 -17.11
N THR A 146 -14.72 -37.81 -17.07
CA THR A 146 -15.27 -36.48 -16.81
C THR A 146 -15.21 -36.11 -15.33
N TYR A 147 -15.61 -37.03 -14.45
CA TYR A 147 -15.60 -36.83 -13.01
C TYR A 147 -14.19 -36.58 -12.50
N GLY A 148 -13.22 -37.44 -12.86
CA GLY A 148 -11.82 -37.27 -12.46
C GLY A 148 -11.21 -35.96 -12.96
N SER A 149 -11.60 -35.51 -14.16
CA SER A 149 -11.18 -34.21 -14.69
C SER A 149 -11.78 -33.03 -13.93
N ASN A 150 -13.09 -33.07 -13.64
CA ASN A 150 -13.77 -32.02 -12.88
C ASN A 150 -13.27 -31.97 -11.42
N GLU A 151 -13.02 -33.12 -10.80
CA GLU A 151 -12.49 -33.23 -9.43
C GLU A 151 -11.08 -32.64 -9.34
N ALA A 152 -10.21 -32.99 -10.30
CA ALA A 152 -8.86 -32.42 -10.39
C ALA A 152 -8.90 -30.90 -10.61
N TYR A 153 -9.79 -30.42 -11.49
CA TYR A 153 -9.94 -28.99 -11.79
C TYR A 153 -10.50 -28.20 -10.59
N ASP A 154 -11.53 -28.69 -9.90
CA ASP A 154 -12.09 -28.04 -8.70
C ASP A 154 -11.07 -27.98 -7.56
N SER A 155 -10.37 -29.10 -7.31
CA SER A 155 -9.29 -29.15 -6.32
C SER A 155 -8.18 -28.16 -6.64
N PHE A 156 -7.84 -28.03 -7.94
CA PHE A 156 -6.89 -27.06 -8.42
C PHE A 156 -7.35 -25.61 -8.16
N ASP A 157 -8.57 -25.25 -8.55
CA ASP A 157 -9.11 -23.89 -8.38
C ASP A 157 -9.19 -23.49 -6.90
N LEU A 158 -9.67 -24.39 -6.04
CA LEU A 158 -9.70 -24.19 -4.59
C LEU A 158 -8.30 -23.93 -4.03
N LEU A 159 -7.32 -24.74 -4.42
CA LEU A 159 -5.94 -24.59 -3.99
C LEU A 159 -5.36 -23.23 -4.41
N GLN A 160 -5.68 -22.73 -5.61
CA GLN A 160 -5.20 -21.42 -6.06
C GLN A 160 -5.82 -20.26 -5.30
N VAL A 161 -7.12 -20.33 -5.02
CA VAL A 161 -7.78 -19.34 -4.16
C VAL A 161 -7.13 -19.33 -2.77
N LEU A 162 -6.85 -20.52 -2.21
CA LEU A 162 -6.14 -20.65 -0.95
C LEU A 162 -4.72 -20.07 -1.02
N HIS A 163 -3.98 -20.27 -2.11
CA HIS A 163 -2.67 -19.63 -2.31
C HIS A 163 -2.75 -18.10 -2.25
N GLY A 164 -3.73 -17.49 -2.93
CA GLY A 164 -3.99 -16.05 -2.85
C GLY A 164 -4.21 -15.56 -1.42
N TRP A 165 -5.06 -16.28 -0.67
CA TRP A 165 -5.32 -15.99 0.75
C TRP A 165 -4.10 -16.16 1.63
N LEU A 166 -3.39 -17.28 1.52
CA LEU A 166 -2.16 -17.56 2.26
C LEU A 166 -1.13 -16.46 2.02
N TYR A 167 -1.02 -15.97 0.79
CA TYR A 167 -0.11 -14.90 0.46
C TYR A 167 -0.46 -13.60 1.17
N VAL A 168 -1.72 -13.16 1.08
CA VAL A 168 -2.20 -11.94 1.76
C VAL A 168 -2.09 -12.05 3.27
N VAL A 169 -2.55 -13.16 3.85
CA VAL A 169 -2.48 -13.43 5.29
C VAL A 169 -1.04 -13.45 5.77
N SER A 170 -0.10 -14.04 5.01
CA SER A 170 1.32 -14.06 5.39
C SER A 170 1.90 -12.64 5.51
N ILE A 171 1.56 -11.75 4.57
CA ILE A 171 2.02 -10.36 4.58
C ILE A 171 1.38 -9.62 5.76
N LEU A 172 0.07 -9.70 5.94
CA LEU A 172 -0.62 -9.02 7.03
C LEU A 172 -0.17 -9.55 8.41
N ALA A 173 -0.06 -10.86 8.58
CA ALA A 173 0.42 -11.49 9.81
C ALA A 173 1.85 -11.06 10.13
N SER A 174 2.73 -10.96 9.13
CA SER A 174 4.10 -10.47 9.36
C SER A 174 4.15 -9.02 9.86
N LEU A 175 3.26 -8.13 9.39
CA LEU A 175 3.13 -6.76 9.92
C LEU A 175 2.61 -6.77 11.36
N VAL A 176 1.68 -7.66 11.69
CA VAL A 176 1.20 -7.85 13.07
C VAL A 176 2.32 -8.37 13.97
N ILE A 177 3.11 -9.36 13.51
CA ILE A 177 4.26 -9.88 14.25
C ILE A 177 5.27 -8.75 14.53
N ILE A 178 5.57 -7.90 13.53
CA ILE A 178 6.46 -6.75 13.72
C ILE A 178 5.90 -5.80 14.79
N ALA A 179 4.59 -5.54 14.78
CA ALA A 179 3.95 -4.71 15.80
C ALA A 179 4.02 -5.33 17.21
N VAL A 180 3.79 -6.65 17.32
CA VAL A 180 3.90 -7.40 18.58
C VAL A 180 5.34 -7.39 19.11
N VAL A 181 6.33 -7.65 18.24
CA VAL A 181 7.75 -7.58 18.60
C VAL A 181 8.12 -6.19 19.10
N ARG A 182 7.65 -5.13 18.42
CA ARG A 182 7.87 -3.75 18.87
C ARG A 182 7.24 -3.50 20.24
N LEU A 183 6.02 -4.00 20.48
CA LEU A 183 5.33 -3.87 21.76
C LEU A 183 6.10 -4.59 22.88
N ILE A 184 6.56 -5.81 22.64
CA ILE A 184 7.38 -6.59 23.58
C ILE A 184 8.68 -5.83 23.88
N VAL A 185 9.40 -5.34 22.85
CA VAL A 185 10.64 -4.57 23.04
C VAL A 185 10.39 -3.30 23.86
N ARG A 186 9.25 -2.63 23.66
CA ARG A 186 8.82 -1.47 24.47
C ARG A 186 8.46 -1.85 25.91
N MET A 187 7.77 -2.96 26.14
CA MET A 187 7.44 -3.44 27.50
C MET A 187 8.68 -3.89 28.26
N MET A 188 9.63 -4.50 27.56
CA MET A 188 10.93 -4.89 28.12
C MET A 188 11.86 -3.68 28.33
N TRP A 189 11.42 -2.45 28.06
CA TRP A 189 12.25 -1.25 28.22
C TRP A 189 12.66 -1.08 29.69
N ARG A 190 13.97 -1.07 29.93
CA ARG A 190 14.60 -0.83 31.24
C ARG A 190 15.64 0.27 31.06
N PRO A 191 16.06 0.96 32.14
CA PRO A 191 17.22 1.85 32.12
C PRO A 191 18.44 1.12 31.56
N TYR A 192 19.31 1.85 30.87
CA TYR A 192 20.51 1.30 30.25
C TYR A 192 21.41 0.64 31.31
N GLY A 193 21.88 -0.57 31.01
CA GLY A 193 22.78 -1.33 31.88
C GLY A 193 23.91 -1.93 31.04
N PRO A 194 25.17 -1.53 31.22
CA PRO A 194 26.29 -1.91 30.35
C PRO A 194 26.57 -3.42 30.31
N SER A 195 26.14 -4.18 31.32
CA SER A 195 26.32 -5.64 31.41
C SER A 195 25.10 -6.47 30.99
N SER A 196 24.07 -5.87 30.37
CA SER A 196 22.87 -6.61 29.97
C SER A 196 23.11 -7.44 28.71
N TRP A 197 22.65 -8.70 28.66
CA TRP A 197 22.65 -9.52 27.43
C TRP A 197 21.98 -8.82 26.23
N ARG A 198 21.10 -7.84 26.50
CA ARG A 198 20.43 -7.00 25.50
C ARG A 198 21.38 -6.09 24.77
N THR A 199 22.48 -5.64 25.37
CA THR A 199 23.45 -4.74 24.72
C THR A 199 24.14 -5.46 23.57
N GLY A 200 24.54 -6.73 23.75
CA GLY A 200 25.13 -7.55 22.70
C GLY A 200 24.15 -7.80 21.54
N ALA A 201 22.92 -8.21 21.85
CA ALA A 201 21.89 -8.41 20.83
C ALA A 201 21.55 -7.10 20.08
N ALA A 202 21.31 -6.00 20.80
CA ALA A 202 21.04 -4.69 20.21
C ALA A 202 22.20 -4.21 19.32
N THR A 203 23.45 -4.42 19.74
CA THR A 203 24.65 -4.12 18.95
C THR A 203 24.65 -4.90 17.65
N PHE A 204 24.43 -6.22 17.71
CA PHE A 204 24.36 -7.07 16.53
C PHE A 204 23.25 -6.62 15.57
N PHE A 205 22.01 -6.49 16.04
CA PHE A 205 20.87 -6.13 15.19
C PHE A 205 21.03 -4.73 14.60
N LYS A 206 21.38 -3.71 15.39
CA LYS A 206 21.54 -2.34 14.89
C LYS A 206 22.68 -2.22 13.89
N LYS A 207 23.85 -2.80 14.19
CA LYS A 207 25.06 -2.71 13.36
C LYS A 207 24.97 -3.56 12.09
N ARG A 208 24.32 -4.73 12.12
CA ARG A 208 24.31 -5.67 10.99
C ARG A 208 23.03 -5.61 10.15
N LEU A 209 21.87 -5.32 10.75
CA LEU A 209 20.55 -5.53 10.12
C LEU A 209 19.68 -4.25 10.02
N VAL A 210 19.58 -3.44 11.07
CA VAL A 210 18.60 -2.34 11.13
C VAL A 210 19.10 -1.07 10.43
N TYR A 211 20.30 -0.59 10.79
CA TYR A 211 20.79 0.70 10.30
C TYR A 211 21.53 0.65 8.95
N PRO A 212 22.35 -0.37 8.61
CA PRO A 212 23.06 -0.37 7.35
C PRO A 212 22.14 -0.45 6.14
N ALA A 213 22.49 0.30 5.10
CA ALA A 213 21.94 0.08 3.76
C ALA A 213 22.41 -1.27 3.20
N LEU A 214 21.62 -1.87 2.29
CA LEU A 214 21.94 -3.14 1.66
C LEU A 214 23.26 -3.09 0.89
N PHE A 215 23.50 -2.02 0.14
CA PHE A 215 24.71 -1.83 -0.66
C PHE A 215 25.38 -0.49 -0.28
N ASN A 216 26.72 -0.51 -0.17
CA ASN A 216 27.64 0.64 -0.07
C ASN A 216 27.22 1.83 0.82
N GLY A 217 26.37 1.60 1.85
CA GLY A 217 25.93 2.63 2.78
C GLY A 217 25.03 3.72 2.21
N ARG A 218 24.55 3.61 0.96
CA ARG A 218 23.65 4.62 0.37
C ARG A 218 22.20 4.16 0.45
N HIS A 219 21.40 4.80 1.30
CA HIS A 219 19.98 4.46 1.45
C HIS A 219 19.09 5.34 0.59
N ASN A 220 19.38 6.65 0.57
CA ASN A 220 18.53 7.64 -0.09
C ASN A 220 19.05 8.05 -1.49
N VAL A 221 20.33 7.80 -1.77
CA VAL A 221 20.94 8.03 -3.09
C VAL A 221 20.65 6.86 -4.04
N GLY A 222 20.29 7.18 -5.29
CA GLY A 222 19.99 6.18 -6.30
C GLY A 222 21.19 5.38 -6.82
N TYR A 223 20.91 4.17 -7.27
CA TYR A 223 21.79 3.24 -7.97
C TYR A 223 21.32 3.05 -9.40
N ILE A 224 22.25 2.72 -10.30
CA ILE A 224 22.04 2.33 -11.71
C ILE A 224 21.09 3.31 -12.42
N TYR A 225 21.63 4.43 -12.91
CA TYR A 225 20.83 5.50 -13.56
C TYR A 225 19.66 6.03 -12.71
N ASN A 226 19.83 6.04 -11.39
CA ASN A 226 18.81 6.49 -10.43
C ASN A 226 17.50 5.67 -10.50
N LEU A 227 17.55 4.40 -10.92
CA LEU A 227 16.36 3.54 -11.03
C LEU A 227 15.91 2.96 -9.68
N ALA A 228 16.84 2.71 -8.76
CA ALA A 228 16.57 2.13 -7.44
C ALA A 228 17.37 2.82 -6.35
N ALA A 229 16.94 2.75 -5.09
CA ALA A 229 17.74 3.14 -3.92
C ALA A 229 17.94 1.89 -3.06
N ALA A 230 19.10 1.72 -2.43
CA ALA A 230 19.29 0.56 -1.57
C ALA A 230 18.46 0.73 -0.30
N LEU A 231 17.72 -0.30 0.07
CA LEU A 231 16.89 -0.27 1.27
C LEU A 231 17.73 -0.64 2.50
N PRO A 232 17.25 -0.35 3.72
CA PRO A 232 17.85 -0.92 4.92
C PRO A 232 17.80 -2.44 4.82
N ARG A 233 18.81 -3.14 5.36
CA ARG A 233 18.95 -4.59 5.18
C ARG A 233 17.74 -5.37 5.67
N LEU A 234 17.20 -5.02 6.84
CA LEU A 234 16.00 -5.68 7.38
C LEU A 234 14.79 -5.54 6.45
N LEU A 235 14.55 -4.35 5.90
CA LEU A 235 13.46 -4.13 4.95
C LEU A 235 13.68 -4.90 3.63
N SER A 236 14.94 -5.00 3.20
CA SER A 236 15.32 -5.79 2.01
C SER A 236 15.06 -7.29 2.22
N ILE A 237 15.43 -7.83 3.38
CA ILE A 237 15.15 -9.22 3.75
C ILE A 237 13.64 -9.46 3.79
N TYR A 238 12.88 -8.53 4.38
CA TYR A 238 11.43 -8.63 4.45
C TYR A 238 10.78 -8.70 3.05
N ILE A 239 11.18 -7.81 2.14
CA ILE A 239 10.70 -7.83 0.75
C ILE A 239 11.15 -9.12 0.03
N PHE A 240 12.37 -9.59 0.27
CA PHE A 240 12.84 -10.86 -0.29
C PHE A 240 11.98 -12.04 0.17
N VAL A 241 11.60 -12.09 1.46
CA VAL A 241 10.69 -13.12 1.98
C VAL A 241 9.33 -13.04 1.30
N ILE A 242 8.77 -11.83 1.10
CA ILE A 242 7.51 -11.66 0.34
C ILE A 242 7.63 -12.24 -1.06
N ILE A 243 8.70 -11.91 -1.79
CA ILE A 243 8.96 -12.42 -3.14
C ILE A 243 9.11 -13.95 -3.12
N ALA A 244 9.90 -14.49 -2.19
CA ALA A 244 10.18 -15.92 -2.08
C ALA A 244 8.91 -16.72 -1.79
N VAL A 245 8.06 -16.26 -0.85
CA VAL A 245 6.77 -16.90 -0.58
C VAL A 245 5.89 -16.90 -1.82
N GLY A 246 5.79 -15.77 -2.53
CA GLY A 246 5.02 -15.68 -3.77
C GLY A 246 5.52 -16.65 -4.85
N VAL A 247 6.84 -16.74 -5.06
CA VAL A 247 7.44 -17.70 -6.00
C VAL A 247 7.18 -19.15 -5.57
N ILE A 248 7.30 -19.47 -4.28
CA ILE A 248 7.00 -20.81 -3.77
C ILE A 248 5.55 -21.17 -4.06
N LEU A 249 4.60 -20.27 -3.80
CA LEU A 249 3.17 -20.51 -4.08
C LEU A 249 2.90 -20.71 -5.58
N CYS A 250 3.66 -20.06 -6.48
CA CYS A 250 3.60 -20.35 -7.92
C CYS A 250 4.11 -21.75 -8.29
N CYS A 251 4.93 -22.38 -7.46
CA CYS A 251 5.58 -23.66 -7.75
C CYS A 251 4.97 -24.86 -7.02
N ILE A 252 4.04 -24.65 -6.07
CA ILE A 252 3.40 -25.74 -5.34
C ILE A 252 2.51 -26.55 -6.30
N GLN A 253 2.72 -27.87 -6.28
CA GLN A 253 2.06 -28.82 -7.18
C GLN A 253 0.55 -28.89 -6.96
N TYR A 254 -0.13 -29.18 -8.07
CA TYR A 254 -1.53 -29.58 -8.12
C TYR A 254 -1.65 -31.04 -8.56
N HIS A 255 -2.76 -31.67 -8.21
CA HIS A 255 -3.09 -33.03 -8.64
C HIS A 255 -3.48 -33.00 -10.13
N SER A 256 -2.71 -33.69 -10.98
CA SER A 256 -3.02 -33.86 -12.40
C SER A 256 -3.74 -35.19 -12.62
N PHE A 257 -4.73 -35.19 -13.51
CA PHE A 257 -5.50 -36.39 -13.89
C PHE A 257 -5.42 -36.58 -15.41
N GLU A 258 -4.86 -37.71 -15.85
CA GLU A 258 -4.72 -38.08 -17.26
C GLU A 258 -5.37 -39.46 -17.52
N PRO A 259 -6.13 -39.64 -18.62
CA PRO A 259 -6.50 -38.63 -19.63
C PRO A 259 -7.56 -37.64 -19.10
N ASN A 260 -7.51 -36.39 -19.58
CA ASN A 260 -8.34 -35.29 -19.08
C ASN A 260 -9.39 -34.84 -20.10
N ALA A 261 -10.58 -34.44 -19.64
CA ALA A 261 -11.68 -33.94 -20.46
C ALA A 261 -11.57 -32.44 -20.79
N ILE A 262 -10.77 -31.68 -20.04
CA ILE A 262 -10.61 -30.23 -20.12
C ILE A 262 -9.31 -29.86 -20.84
N PHE A 263 -8.23 -30.62 -20.57
CA PHE A 263 -6.90 -30.36 -21.10
C PHE A 263 -6.48 -31.44 -22.10
N SER A 264 -5.91 -30.99 -23.22
CA SER A 264 -5.46 -31.87 -24.31
C SER A 264 -4.26 -32.75 -23.91
N ASP A 265 -3.34 -32.19 -23.14
CA ASP A 265 -2.19 -32.89 -22.58
C ASP A 265 -1.66 -32.14 -21.34
N ARG A 266 -0.65 -32.70 -20.69
CA ARG A 266 0.00 -32.12 -19.51
C ARG A 266 0.54 -30.71 -19.73
N THR A 267 1.06 -30.41 -20.92
CA THR A 267 1.64 -29.10 -21.22
C THR A 267 0.55 -28.04 -21.25
N ASP A 268 -0.60 -28.38 -21.85
CA ASP A 268 -1.81 -27.58 -21.83
C ASP A 268 -2.27 -27.25 -20.40
N GLU A 269 -2.34 -28.29 -19.57
CA GLU A 269 -2.70 -28.19 -18.16
C GLU A 269 -1.71 -27.29 -17.40
N MET A 270 -0.41 -27.41 -17.67
CA MET A 270 0.63 -26.59 -17.05
C MET A 270 0.51 -25.11 -17.42
N TYR A 271 0.20 -24.77 -18.67
CA TYR A 271 -0.03 -23.37 -19.06
C TYR A 271 -1.22 -22.77 -18.32
N SER A 272 -2.33 -23.51 -18.26
CA SER A 272 -3.51 -23.09 -17.50
C SER A 272 -3.16 -22.91 -16.03
N ALA A 273 -2.43 -23.87 -15.44
CA ALA A 273 -2.08 -23.84 -14.04
C ALA A 273 -1.27 -22.59 -13.68
N VAL A 274 -0.16 -22.36 -14.39
CA VAL A 274 0.69 -21.17 -14.21
C VAL A 274 -0.09 -19.88 -14.47
N GLY A 275 -0.98 -19.90 -15.47
CA GLY A 275 -1.83 -18.78 -15.84
C GLY A 275 -2.80 -18.38 -14.72
N VAL A 276 -3.53 -19.34 -14.16
CA VAL A 276 -4.47 -19.10 -13.05
C VAL A 276 -3.73 -18.63 -11.81
N VAL A 277 -2.62 -19.27 -11.42
CA VAL A 277 -1.87 -18.86 -10.22
C VAL A 277 -1.39 -17.41 -10.34
N GLY A 278 -0.82 -17.04 -11.50
CA GLY A 278 -0.42 -15.66 -11.77
C GLY A 278 -1.58 -14.67 -11.68
N GLY A 279 -2.76 -15.03 -12.20
CA GLY A 279 -3.94 -14.19 -12.13
C GLY A 279 -4.42 -13.99 -10.69
N VAL A 280 -4.54 -15.09 -9.93
CA VAL A 280 -5.02 -15.07 -8.55
C VAL A 280 -4.04 -14.34 -7.62
N LEU A 281 -2.74 -14.59 -7.73
CA LEU A 281 -1.74 -13.88 -6.92
C LEU A 281 -1.69 -12.39 -7.27
N SER A 282 -1.87 -12.01 -8.55
CA SER A 282 -2.00 -10.60 -8.94
C SER A 282 -3.19 -9.95 -8.24
N LEU A 283 -4.38 -10.55 -8.34
CA LEU A 283 -5.60 -10.05 -7.70
C LEU A 283 -5.48 -9.97 -6.17
N ALA A 284 -4.87 -10.97 -5.56
CA ALA A 284 -4.65 -11.01 -4.11
C ALA A 284 -3.74 -9.87 -3.62
N VAL A 285 -2.76 -9.45 -4.44
CA VAL A 285 -1.85 -8.35 -4.10
C VAL A 285 -2.51 -6.98 -4.25
N PHE A 286 -3.53 -6.82 -5.10
CA PHE A 286 -4.14 -5.51 -5.38
C PHE A 286 -4.61 -4.76 -4.12
N PRO A 287 -5.40 -5.35 -3.19
CA PRO A 287 -5.77 -4.64 -1.96
C PRO A 287 -4.58 -4.13 -1.15
N LEU A 288 -3.50 -4.92 -1.09
CA LEU A 288 -2.30 -4.55 -0.37
C LEU A 288 -1.59 -3.37 -1.04
N VAL A 289 -1.55 -3.31 -2.38
CA VAL A 289 -0.96 -2.18 -3.11
C VAL A 289 -1.62 -0.86 -2.70
N TRP A 290 -2.95 -0.80 -2.64
CA TRP A 290 -3.68 0.41 -2.23
C TRP A 290 -3.55 0.68 -0.72
N LEU A 291 -3.59 -0.37 0.11
CA LEU A 291 -3.44 -0.24 1.55
C LEU A 291 -2.07 0.34 1.93
N MET A 292 -1.00 -0.13 1.30
CA MET A 292 0.35 0.39 1.54
C MET A 292 0.52 1.85 1.06
N ALA A 293 -0.30 2.31 0.11
CA ALA A 293 -0.29 3.70 -0.35
C ALA A 293 -1.10 4.67 0.52
N ALA A 294 -1.96 4.15 1.40
CA ALA A 294 -2.86 4.95 2.21
C ALA A 294 -2.11 5.82 3.23
N ARG A 295 -2.38 7.13 3.29
CA ARG A 295 -1.80 8.02 4.31
C ARG A 295 -2.35 7.69 5.70
N ASN A 296 -3.62 7.28 5.75
CA ASN A 296 -4.31 6.84 6.95
C ASN A 296 -4.15 5.33 7.22
N ASN A 297 -2.96 4.79 7.00
CA ASN A 297 -2.69 3.37 7.21
C ASN A 297 -2.46 3.05 8.70
N PHE A 298 -3.30 2.18 9.25
CA PHE A 298 -3.24 1.78 10.66
C PHE A 298 -1.99 0.97 11.02
N PHE A 299 -1.31 0.36 10.05
CA PHE A 299 -0.04 -0.33 10.30
C PHE A 299 1.12 0.62 10.60
N ILE A 300 1.04 1.90 10.21
CA ILE A 300 2.04 2.92 10.52
C ILE A 300 2.24 3.06 12.05
N PRO A 301 1.20 3.39 12.85
CA PRO A 301 1.36 3.50 14.29
C PRO A 301 1.66 2.16 14.98
N LEU A 302 1.20 1.02 14.44
CA LEU A 302 1.44 -0.31 15.00
C LEU A 302 2.90 -0.75 14.85
N THR A 303 3.40 -0.80 13.62
CA THR A 303 4.76 -1.27 13.29
C THR A 303 5.83 -0.25 13.68
N GLY A 304 5.47 1.04 13.75
CA GLY A 304 6.43 2.12 14.00
C GLY A 304 7.28 2.49 12.81
N TRP A 305 6.96 1.94 11.65
CA TRP A 305 7.53 2.37 10.39
C TRP A 305 6.84 3.65 9.91
N GLY A 306 7.61 4.56 9.34
CA GLY A 306 7.08 5.78 8.73
C GLY A 306 6.35 5.49 7.42
N PHE A 307 5.54 6.45 6.96
CA PHE A 307 4.83 6.38 5.68
C PHE A 307 5.76 6.03 4.51
N GLU A 308 6.99 6.56 4.51
CA GLU A 308 7.99 6.26 3.49
C GLU A 308 8.32 4.77 3.35
N THR A 309 8.30 4.01 4.45
CA THR A 309 8.51 2.56 4.41
C THR A 309 7.34 1.85 3.75
N PHE A 310 6.10 2.27 4.04
CA PHE A 310 4.91 1.74 3.38
C PHE A 310 4.87 2.10 1.89
N GLN A 311 5.35 3.29 1.51
CA GLN A 311 5.53 3.67 0.11
C GLN A 311 6.56 2.79 -0.61
N VAL A 312 7.60 2.30 0.09
CA VAL A 312 8.51 1.27 -0.46
C VAL A 312 7.74 -0.02 -0.74
N LEU A 313 6.94 -0.50 0.22
CA LEU A 313 6.14 -1.71 0.07
C LEU A 313 5.11 -1.59 -1.07
N HIS A 314 4.41 -0.46 -1.17
CA HIS A 314 3.50 -0.16 -2.28
C HIS A 314 4.18 -0.36 -3.64
N ARG A 315 5.39 0.17 -3.83
CA ARG A 315 6.14 0.02 -5.09
C ARG A 315 6.54 -1.42 -5.38
N TRP A 316 6.95 -2.19 -4.38
CA TRP A 316 7.32 -3.60 -4.57
C TRP A 316 6.10 -4.48 -4.84
N LEU A 317 5.03 -4.30 -4.08
CA LEU A 317 3.78 -5.00 -4.30
C LEU A 317 3.16 -4.65 -5.66
N GLY A 318 3.23 -3.39 -6.10
CA GLY A 318 2.76 -2.98 -7.42
C GLY A 318 3.54 -3.66 -8.56
N ARG A 319 4.87 -3.81 -8.41
CA ARG A 319 5.69 -4.58 -9.36
C ARG A 319 5.34 -6.06 -9.35
N LEU A 320 5.10 -6.64 -8.19
CA LEU A 320 4.70 -8.05 -8.07
C LEU A 320 3.33 -8.30 -8.71
N ALA A 321 2.36 -7.44 -8.45
CA ALA A 321 1.05 -7.47 -9.12
C ALA A 321 1.22 -7.48 -10.65
N PHE A 322 2.06 -6.58 -11.19
CA PHE A 322 2.37 -6.55 -12.62
C PHE A 322 3.08 -7.82 -13.11
N MET A 323 4.07 -8.34 -12.38
CA MET A 323 4.79 -9.57 -12.75
C MET A 323 3.87 -10.79 -12.78
N TYR A 324 2.97 -10.92 -11.81
CA TYR A 324 2.00 -12.01 -11.76
C TYR A 324 0.94 -11.89 -12.87
N ALA A 325 0.43 -10.67 -13.14
CA ALA A 325 -0.44 -10.43 -14.28
C ALA A 325 0.26 -10.73 -15.62
N GLN A 326 1.54 -10.38 -15.76
CA GLN A 326 2.32 -10.72 -16.95
C GLN A 326 2.48 -12.22 -17.13
N LEU A 327 2.75 -12.96 -16.04
CA LEU A 327 2.82 -14.42 -16.04
C LEU A 327 1.49 -15.03 -16.51
N HIS A 328 0.37 -14.53 -15.99
CA HIS A 328 -0.98 -14.90 -16.42
C HIS A 328 -1.18 -14.70 -17.92
N THR A 329 -0.90 -13.49 -18.42
CA THR A 329 -1.08 -13.17 -19.85
C THR A 329 -0.20 -14.03 -20.75
N VAL A 330 1.07 -14.24 -20.40
CA VAL A 330 2.02 -15.02 -21.22
C VAL A 330 1.62 -16.49 -21.25
N ALA A 331 1.27 -17.08 -20.10
CA ALA A 331 0.91 -18.49 -20.02
C ALA A 331 -0.36 -18.79 -20.84
N TYR A 332 -1.41 -17.99 -20.69
CA TYR A 332 -2.63 -18.15 -21.49
C TYR A 332 -2.40 -17.87 -22.97
N THR A 333 -1.66 -16.82 -23.33
CA THR A 333 -1.33 -16.55 -24.74
C THR A 333 -0.61 -17.75 -25.37
N ALA A 334 0.37 -18.33 -24.68
CA ALA A 334 1.08 -19.52 -25.14
C ALA A 334 0.13 -20.72 -25.30
N GLN A 335 -0.79 -20.92 -24.35
CA GLN A 335 -1.81 -21.97 -24.41
C GLN A 335 -2.71 -21.84 -25.66
N TYR A 336 -3.30 -20.66 -25.87
CA TYR A 336 -4.21 -20.41 -27.00
C TYR A 336 -3.52 -20.52 -28.35
N VAL A 337 -2.28 -20.04 -28.46
CA VAL A 337 -1.46 -20.20 -29.67
C VAL A 337 -1.21 -21.68 -29.96
N ARG A 338 -0.90 -22.47 -28.93
CA ARG A 338 -0.65 -23.91 -29.07
C ARG A 338 -1.90 -24.69 -29.48
N ARG A 339 -3.06 -24.34 -28.94
CA ARG A 339 -4.36 -24.93 -29.31
C ARG A 339 -4.82 -24.52 -30.72
N GLY A 340 -4.16 -23.57 -31.38
CA GLY A 340 -4.60 -23.03 -32.66
C GLY A 340 -5.85 -22.14 -32.56
N GLU A 341 -6.22 -21.72 -31.34
CA GLU A 341 -7.41 -20.94 -31.04
C GLU A 341 -7.18 -19.42 -31.17
N TRP A 342 -5.94 -19.01 -31.44
CA TRP A 342 -5.54 -17.62 -31.67
C TRP A 342 -6.19 -17.06 -32.95
N SER A 343 -7.43 -16.60 -32.81
CA SER A 343 -8.29 -16.19 -33.91
C SER A 343 -8.87 -14.79 -33.69
N LEU A 344 -9.38 -14.17 -34.77
CA LEU A 344 -10.08 -12.88 -34.65
C LEU A 344 -11.26 -12.95 -33.67
N LYS A 345 -12.02 -14.06 -33.69
CA LYS A 345 -13.15 -14.28 -32.76
C LYS A 345 -12.71 -14.16 -31.30
N TYR A 346 -11.56 -14.75 -30.96
CA TYR A 346 -10.98 -14.67 -29.63
C TYR A 346 -10.55 -13.22 -29.28
N LEU A 347 -9.80 -12.57 -30.18
CA LEU A 347 -9.27 -11.22 -29.97
C LEU A 347 -10.37 -10.16 -29.84
N THR A 348 -11.53 -10.39 -30.46
CA THR A 348 -12.70 -9.51 -30.37
C THR A 348 -13.62 -9.80 -29.19
N SER A 349 -13.34 -10.82 -28.38
CA SER A 349 -14.15 -11.13 -27.21
C SER A 349 -13.99 -10.05 -26.12
N LEU A 350 -15.10 -9.68 -25.47
CA LEU A 350 -15.11 -8.59 -24.50
C LEU A 350 -14.17 -8.86 -23.31
N TRP A 351 -14.13 -10.10 -22.82
CA TRP A 351 -13.25 -10.47 -21.72
C TRP A 351 -11.77 -10.29 -22.10
N PHE A 352 -11.38 -10.63 -23.33
CA PHE A 352 -10.01 -10.46 -23.80
C PHE A 352 -9.64 -8.98 -23.96
N ILE A 353 -10.52 -8.19 -24.57
CA ILE A 353 -10.31 -6.75 -24.76
C ILE A 353 -10.10 -6.05 -23.41
N TRP A 354 -10.97 -6.32 -22.42
CA TRP A 354 -10.83 -5.71 -21.10
C TRP A 354 -9.60 -6.21 -20.34
N GLY A 355 -9.22 -7.49 -20.52
CA GLY A 355 -7.97 -8.03 -20.00
C GLY A 355 -6.74 -7.33 -20.59
N ALA A 356 -6.74 -7.08 -21.90
CA ALA A 356 -5.69 -6.34 -22.58
C ALA A 356 -5.62 -4.88 -22.12
N VAL A 357 -6.77 -4.19 -21.96
CA VAL A 357 -6.83 -2.83 -21.41
C VAL A 357 -6.23 -2.79 -20.00
N ALA A 358 -6.61 -3.72 -19.13
CA ALA A 358 -6.06 -3.81 -17.78
C ALA A 358 -4.54 -4.05 -17.79
N MET A 359 -4.06 -4.95 -18.64
CA MET A 359 -2.63 -5.28 -18.74
C MET A 359 -1.80 -4.11 -19.28
N VAL A 360 -2.28 -3.41 -20.30
CA VAL A 360 -1.64 -2.20 -20.83
C VAL A 360 -1.63 -1.09 -19.77
N ALA A 361 -2.74 -0.89 -19.05
CA ALA A 361 -2.78 0.09 -17.96
C ALA A 361 -1.77 -0.24 -16.85
N LEU A 362 -1.66 -1.51 -16.46
CA LEU A 362 -0.72 -1.98 -15.43
C LEU A 362 0.74 -1.86 -15.87
N PHE A 363 1.03 -2.12 -17.16
CA PHE A 363 2.34 -1.87 -17.76
C PHE A 363 2.72 -0.38 -17.73
N LEU A 364 1.80 0.49 -18.16
CA LEU A 364 2.00 1.94 -18.15
C LEU A 364 2.14 2.49 -16.73
N LEU A 365 1.42 1.94 -15.76
CA LEU A 365 1.59 2.25 -14.34
C LEU A 365 3.01 1.93 -13.88
N CYS A 366 3.51 0.73 -14.14
CA CYS A 366 4.83 0.31 -13.68
C CYS A 366 5.96 1.10 -14.35
N THR A 367 5.88 1.32 -15.65
CA THR A 367 6.89 2.04 -16.43
C THR A 367 6.86 3.55 -16.15
N GLY A 368 5.68 4.17 -16.09
CA GLY A 368 5.52 5.58 -15.72
C GLY A 368 5.95 5.88 -14.27
N SER A 369 5.95 4.87 -13.39
CA SER A 369 6.37 4.99 -11.99
C SER A 369 7.89 4.87 -11.76
N LEU A 370 8.69 4.71 -12.82
CA LEU A 370 10.14 4.69 -12.72
C LEU A 370 10.65 6.01 -12.14
N ARG A 371 11.65 5.94 -11.24
CA ARG A 371 12.15 7.10 -10.48
C ARG A 371 12.55 8.27 -11.38
N PRO A 372 13.30 8.11 -12.49
CA PRO A 372 13.67 9.23 -13.36
C PRO A 372 12.47 9.98 -13.96
N LEU A 373 11.41 9.24 -14.35
CA LEU A 373 10.20 9.83 -14.93
C LEU A 373 9.39 10.57 -13.86
N ARG A 374 9.13 9.90 -12.72
CA ARG A 374 8.37 10.49 -11.61
C ARG A 374 9.03 11.74 -11.03
N THR A 375 10.36 11.79 -10.94
CA THR A 375 11.03 12.97 -10.37
C THR A 375 11.07 14.15 -11.34
N ARG A 376 11.06 13.89 -12.66
CA ARG A 376 11.14 14.94 -13.68
C ARG A 376 9.78 15.52 -14.03
N TYR A 377 8.73 14.69 -14.06
CA TYR A 377 7.38 15.07 -14.45
C TYR A 377 6.38 14.63 -13.38
N TYR A 378 6.55 15.11 -12.15
CA TYR A 378 5.80 14.63 -10.99
C TYR A 378 4.28 14.81 -11.13
N GLU A 379 3.81 15.98 -11.57
CA GLU A 379 2.38 16.26 -11.72
C GLU A 379 1.73 15.34 -12.77
N THR A 380 2.38 15.20 -13.93
CA THR A 380 1.92 14.30 -15.00
C THR A 380 1.93 12.85 -14.54
N PHE A 381 2.99 12.43 -13.84
CA PHE A 381 3.07 11.11 -13.24
C PHE A 381 1.89 10.85 -12.30
N LEU A 382 1.60 11.78 -11.38
CA LEU A 382 0.55 11.60 -10.38
C LEU A 382 -0.83 11.48 -11.04
N ALA A 383 -1.14 12.37 -11.98
CA ALA A 383 -2.41 12.35 -12.69
C ALA A 383 -2.60 11.06 -13.51
N LEU A 384 -1.60 10.68 -14.32
CA LEU A 384 -1.65 9.44 -15.11
C LEU A 384 -1.70 8.20 -14.21
N HIS A 385 -0.97 8.18 -13.10
CA HIS A 385 -0.98 7.05 -12.18
C HIS A 385 -2.36 6.82 -11.56
N VAL A 386 -3.08 7.89 -11.19
CA VAL A 386 -4.46 7.77 -10.69
C VAL A 386 -5.41 7.30 -11.80
N LEU A 387 -5.33 7.88 -13.00
CA LEU A 387 -6.20 7.50 -14.11
C LEU A 387 -6.00 6.04 -14.53
N LEU A 388 -4.75 5.62 -14.74
CA LEU A 388 -4.41 4.24 -15.11
C LEU A 388 -4.76 3.24 -14.00
N SER A 389 -4.74 3.65 -12.73
CA SER A 389 -5.22 2.84 -11.60
C SER A 389 -6.72 2.57 -11.71
N ILE A 390 -7.53 3.56 -12.13
CA ILE A 390 -8.97 3.38 -12.39
C ILE A 390 -9.18 2.42 -13.57
N PHE A 391 -8.46 2.62 -14.68
CA PHE A 391 -8.55 1.71 -15.83
C PHE A 391 -8.13 0.28 -15.48
N THR A 392 -7.15 0.09 -14.61
CA THR A 392 -6.75 -1.23 -14.12
C THR A 392 -7.89 -1.87 -13.32
N ILE A 393 -8.50 -1.14 -12.38
CA ILE A 393 -9.64 -1.63 -11.57
C ILE A 393 -10.83 -2.00 -12.47
N VAL A 394 -11.26 -1.08 -13.33
CA VAL A 394 -12.42 -1.26 -14.20
C VAL A 394 -12.16 -2.35 -15.24
N GLY A 395 -10.99 -2.32 -15.91
CA GLY A 395 -10.62 -3.31 -16.90
C GLY A 395 -10.52 -4.71 -16.31
N THR A 396 -9.92 -4.86 -15.12
CA THR A 396 -9.86 -6.16 -14.44
C THR A 396 -11.25 -6.64 -14.02
N GLN A 397 -12.10 -5.74 -13.53
CA GLN A 397 -13.47 -6.09 -13.15
C GLN A 397 -14.29 -6.56 -14.35
N LEU A 398 -14.22 -5.85 -15.48
CA LEU A 398 -14.94 -6.20 -16.71
C LEU A 398 -14.36 -7.45 -17.38
N HIS A 399 -13.05 -7.65 -17.32
CA HIS A 399 -12.40 -8.90 -17.73
C HIS A 399 -12.99 -10.09 -16.98
N ILE A 400 -13.11 -10.01 -15.65
CA ILE A 400 -13.68 -11.08 -14.81
C ILE A 400 -15.18 -11.26 -15.08
N ILE A 401 -15.97 -10.17 -15.19
CA ILE A 401 -17.42 -10.25 -15.45
C ILE A 401 -17.70 -10.91 -16.80
N HIS A 402 -16.98 -10.56 -17.86
CA HIS A 402 -17.23 -11.14 -19.18
C HIS A 402 -16.67 -12.56 -19.34
N LEU A 403 -15.70 -12.97 -18.52
CA LEU A 403 -15.15 -14.33 -18.55
C LEU A 403 -15.92 -15.30 -17.66
N TYR A 404 -16.21 -14.88 -16.42
CA TYR A 404 -16.77 -15.73 -15.37
C TYR A 404 -18.16 -15.28 -14.90
N GLY A 405 -18.67 -14.13 -15.33
CA GLY A 405 -19.95 -13.61 -14.83
C GLY A 405 -19.92 -13.34 -13.32
N GLU A 406 -20.87 -13.96 -12.61
CA GLU A 406 -20.94 -13.97 -11.14
C GLU A 406 -20.18 -15.17 -10.53
N GLU A 407 -19.59 -16.03 -11.36
CA GLU A 407 -18.92 -17.27 -10.93
C GLU A 407 -17.54 -16.98 -10.31
N TYR A 408 -17.10 -17.88 -9.43
CA TYR A 408 -15.77 -17.93 -8.79
C TYR A 408 -15.37 -16.74 -7.88
N HIS A 409 -16.24 -15.74 -7.70
CA HIS A 409 -16.09 -14.67 -6.69
C HIS A 409 -14.78 -13.85 -6.77
N TYR A 410 -13.97 -13.96 -7.83
CA TYR A 410 -12.71 -13.21 -8.00
C TYR A 410 -12.91 -11.69 -7.92
N ARG A 411 -14.13 -11.22 -8.25
CA ARG A 411 -14.59 -9.82 -8.14
C ARG A 411 -14.47 -9.25 -6.72
N LYS A 412 -14.49 -10.11 -5.68
CA LYS A 412 -14.35 -9.69 -4.27
C LYS A 412 -13.03 -8.95 -4.04
N TRP A 413 -11.92 -9.41 -4.64
CA TRP A 413 -10.61 -8.75 -4.53
C TRP A 413 -10.65 -7.30 -5.00
N ILE A 414 -11.33 -7.04 -6.13
CA ILE A 414 -11.46 -5.70 -6.71
C ILE A 414 -12.34 -4.81 -5.83
N TRP A 415 -13.45 -5.32 -5.32
CA TRP A 415 -14.31 -4.56 -4.41
C TRP A 415 -13.60 -4.16 -3.11
N VAL A 416 -12.73 -5.02 -2.58
CA VAL A 416 -11.90 -4.65 -1.42
C VAL A 416 -10.98 -3.47 -1.75
N VAL A 417 -10.39 -3.42 -2.96
CA VAL A 417 -9.59 -2.26 -3.42
C VAL A 417 -10.43 -0.99 -3.44
N VAL A 418 -11.63 -1.05 -4.04
CA VAL A 418 -12.55 0.10 -4.12
C VAL A 418 -12.92 0.61 -2.72
N VAL A 419 -13.21 -0.30 -1.78
CA VAL A 419 -13.52 0.04 -0.40
C VAL A 419 -12.33 0.69 0.31
N ILE A 420 -11.13 0.09 0.21
CA ILE A 420 -9.91 0.65 0.83
C ILE A 420 -9.65 2.06 0.28
N TRP A 421 -9.75 2.23 -1.04
CA TRP A 421 -9.47 3.51 -1.67
C TRP A 421 -10.52 4.58 -1.32
N GLY A 422 -11.80 4.21 -1.35
CA GLY A 422 -12.91 5.09 -0.97
C GLY A 422 -12.83 5.51 0.51
N LEU A 423 -12.62 4.57 1.43
CA LEU A 423 -12.47 4.87 2.86
C LEU A 423 -11.29 5.79 3.13
N GLU A 424 -10.16 5.61 2.43
CA GLU A 424 -8.99 6.46 2.58
C GLU A 424 -9.31 7.92 2.23
N ARG A 425 -10.00 8.15 1.10
CA ARG A 425 -10.42 9.49 0.67
C ARG A 425 -11.45 10.11 1.60
N THR A 426 -12.42 9.32 2.06
CA THR A 426 -13.43 9.78 3.02
C THR A 426 -12.79 10.22 4.33
N VAL A 427 -11.84 9.44 4.88
CA VAL A 427 -11.14 9.81 6.13
C VAL A 427 -10.32 11.09 5.95
N ARG A 428 -9.67 11.29 4.79
CA ARG A 428 -8.94 12.53 4.50
C ARG A 428 -9.88 13.74 4.48
N LEU A 429 -11.00 13.63 3.77
CA LEU A 429 -12.02 14.69 3.71
C LEU A 429 -12.56 15.03 5.10
N LEU A 430 -12.92 14.02 5.90
CA LEU A 430 -13.42 14.22 7.27
C LEU A 430 -12.38 14.90 8.17
N ARG A 431 -11.11 14.49 8.13
CA ARG A 431 -10.03 15.14 8.90
C ARG A 431 -9.86 16.61 8.51
N MET A 432 -9.88 16.89 7.21
CA MET A 432 -9.77 18.25 6.70
C MET A 432 -10.95 19.12 7.16
N LEU A 433 -12.18 18.58 7.09
CA LEU A 433 -13.38 19.27 7.56
C LEU A 433 -13.35 19.52 9.07
N VAL A 434 -12.90 18.56 9.89
CA VAL A 434 -12.78 18.74 11.34
C VAL A 434 -11.75 19.81 11.67
N LEU A 435 -10.58 19.80 11.01
CA LEU A 435 -9.53 20.77 11.27
C LEU A 435 -9.82 22.15 10.68
N SER A 436 -10.71 22.27 9.70
CA SER A 436 -11.00 23.53 8.99
C SER A 436 -12.50 23.87 9.02
N TRP A 437 -13.21 23.44 10.07
CA TRP A 437 -14.67 23.57 10.19
C TRP A 437 -15.10 25.06 10.22
N HIS A 438 -16.03 25.43 9.33
CA HIS A 438 -16.66 26.74 9.06
C HIS A 438 -16.00 27.74 8.08
N ALA A 439 -14.69 27.69 7.79
CA ALA A 439 -14.08 28.51 6.73
C ALA A 439 -12.61 28.10 6.46
N PRO A 440 -12.05 28.41 5.27
CA PRO A 440 -10.60 28.48 5.11
C PRO A 440 -10.02 29.36 6.21
N ARG A 441 -9.02 28.85 6.93
CA ARG A 441 -8.35 29.60 7.99
C ARG A 441 -7.55 30.71 7.35
N ALA A 442 -7.62 31.93 7.88
CA ALA A 442 -6.74 33.03 7.46
C ALA A 442 -5.31 32.70 7.90
N ALA A 443 -4.55 32.07 7.01
CA ALA A 443 -3.14 31.79 7.22
C ALA A 443 -2.34 33.07 6.94
N THR A 444 -1.45 33.42 7.86
CA THR A 444 -0.59 34.61 7.73
C THR A 444 0.76 34.16 7.19
N ILE A 445 1.19 34.75 6.08
CA ILE A 445 2.52 34.53 5.53
C ILE A 445 3.41 35.69 5.99
N THR A 446 4.50 35.37 6.67
CA THR A 446 5.53 36.35 7.04
C THR A 446 6.83 36.00 6.33
N LEU A 447 7.39 37.01 5.65
CA LEU A 447 8.75 36.92 5.12
C LEU A 447 9.72 37.13 6.27
N VAL A 448 10.69 36.22 6.40
CA VAL A 448 11.75 36.37 7.38
C VAL A 448 12.63 37.57 7.00
N PRO A 449 12.79 38.57 7.88
CA PRO A 449 13.68 39.71 7.64
C PRO A 449 15.11 39.27 7.30
N GLY A 450 15.73 39.90 6.31
CA GLY A 450 17.12 39.61 5.92
C GLY A 450 17.35 38.32 5.13
N SER A 451 16.28 37.61 4.72
CA SER A 451 16.38 36.39 3.89
C SER A 451 16.26 36.63 2.38
N ASP A 452 16.14 37.88 1.91
CA ASP A 452 15.86 38.22 0.50
C ASP A 452 14.66 37.45 -0.10
N GLY A 453 13.66 37.15 0.74
CA GLY A 453 12.50 36.35 0.35
C GLY A 453 12.76 34.85 0.29
N ALA A 454 13.96 34.41 0.66
CA ALA A 454 14.32 33.00 0.63
C ALA A 454 13.72 32.18 1.76
N VAL A 455 13.12 32.79 2.79
CA VAL A 455 12.46 32.04 3.87
C VAL A 455 11.09 32.63 4.16
N MET A 456 10.06 31.78 4.12
CA MET A 456 8.67 32.11 4.44
C MET A 456 8.21 31.34 5.67
N ARG A 457 7.60 32.05 6.62
CA ARG A 457 6.91 31.45 7.77
C ARG A 457 5.41 31.56 7.54
N LEU A 458 4.75 30.41 7.51
CA LEU A 458 3.31 30.26 7.36
C LEU A 458 2.71 29.97 8.74
N THR A 459 1.88 30.87 9.26
CA THR A 459 1.17 30.68 10.53
C THR A 459 -0.29 30.34 10.25
N VAL A 460 -0.74 29.14 10.64
CA VAL A 460 -2.12 28.66 10.38
C VAL A 460 -2.86 28.39 11.69
N PRO A 461 -3.92 29.14 12.03
CA PRO A 461 -4.65 28.90 13.27
C PRO A 461 -5.30 27.50 13.27
N VAL A 462 -5.32 26.84 14.45
CA VAL A 462 -5.97 25.53 14.68
C VAL A 462 -7.04 25.62 15.77
N PRO A 463 -8.02 24.68 15.81
CA PRO A 463 -9.00 24.66 16.91
C PRO A 463 -8.30 24.54 18.26
N ARG A 464 -8.80 25.24 19.29
CA ARG A 464 -8.22 25.21 20.66
C ARG A 464 -8.10 23.82 21.26
N ALA A 465 -8.97 22.89 20.86
CA ALA A 465 -8.94 21.50 21.32
C ALA A 465 -7.82 20.67 20.69
N TYR A 466 -7.10 21.21 19.71
CA TYR A 466 -6.04 20.53 18.99
C TYR A 466 -4.67 21.11 19.37
N THR A 467 -3.82 20.26 19.94
CA THR A 467 -2.41 20.58 20.23
C THR A 467 -1.51 19.79 19.27
N PRO A 468 -0.64 20.45 18.48
CA PRO A 468 0.38 19.78 17.69
C PRO A 468 1.42 19.04 18.56
N SER A 469 2.26 18.21 17.93
CA SER A 469 3.40 17.54 18.57
C SER A 469 4.54 17.45 17.58
N ALA A 470 5.77 17.32 18.08
CA ALA A 470 6.95 17.16 17.25
C ALA A 470 6.88 15.92 16.35
N GLY A 471 7.40 16.05 15.13
CA GLY A 471 7.29 15.03 14.08
C GLY A 471 5.93 14.99 13.36
N HIS A 472 5.00 15.90 13.68
CA HIS A 472 3.80 16.10 12.88
C HIS A 472 4.08 16.95 11.64
N HIS A 473 3.39 16.62 10.55
CA HIS A 473 3.28 17.44 9.35
C HIS A 473 1.83 17.48 8.87
N PHE A 474 1.51 18.53 8.11
CA PHE A 474 0.18 18.77 7.56
C PHE A 474 0.27 18.95 6.05
N TYR A 475 -0.77 18.54 5.36
CA TYR A 475 -0.99 18.92 3.98
C TYR A 475 -1.84 20.19 3.97
N VAL A 476 -1.28 21.26 3.44
CA VAL A 476 -1.93 22.57 3.37
C VAL A 476 -2.44 22.79 1.95
N TYR A 477 -3.71 23.19 1.84
CA TYR A 477 -4.35 23.57 0.57
C TYR A 477 -4.60 25.07 0.60
N PHE A 478 -4.37 25.75 -0.54
CA PHE A 478 -4.58 27.19 -0.68
C PHE A 478 -5.67 27.49 -1.72
N PRO A 479 -6.96 27.22 -1.43
CA PRO A 479 -8.04 27.37 -2.40
C PRO A 479 -8.29 28.81 -2.88
N THR A 480 -7.66 29.80 -2.24
CA THR A 480 -7.80 31.23 -2.56
C THR A 480 -6.66 31.81 -3.40
N LEU A 481 -5.57 31.05 -3.60
CA LEU A 481 -4.39 31.51 -4.34
C LEU A 481 -4.48 31.20 -5.84
N ASP A 482 -4.94 29.99 -6.20
CA ASP A 482 -4.98 29.53 -7.59
C ASP A 482 -6.21 28.63 -7.85
N TRP A 483 -6.56 28.40 -9.12
CA TRP A 483 -7.65 27.50 -9.54
C TRP A 483 -7.42 26.04 -9.15
N ARG A 484 -6.16 25.69 -8.83
CA ARG A 484 -5.70 24.36 -8.47
C ARG A 484 -6.00 24.01 -7.02
N VAL A 485 -7.27 24.08 -6.65
CA VAL A 485 -7.74 23.87 -5.27
C VAL A 485 -7.45 22.47 -4.69
N TRP A 486 -7.04 21.52 -5.53
CA TRP A 486 -6.65 20.15 -5.15
C TRP A 486 -5.15 19.99 -4.83
N GLU A 487 -4.32 20.96 -5.19
CA GLU A 487 -2.90 20.93 -4.85
C GLU A 487 -2.73 21.03 -3.33
N ASN A 488 -1.88 20.16 -2.80
CA ASN A 488 -1.59 20.09 -1.38
C ASN A 488 -0.09 20.06 -1.15
N HIS A 489 0.34 20.87 -0.18
CA HIS A 489 1.73 21.07 0.15
C HIS A 489 2.01 20.45 1.52
N PRO A 490 2.83 19.39 1.60
CA PRO A 490 3.22 18.82 2.88
C PRO A 490 4.22 19.74 3.59
N LEU A 491 3.83 20.27 4.74
CA LEU A 491 4.66 21.13 5.57
C LEU A 491 4.81 20.54 6.97
N SER A 492 6.05 20.42 7.43
CA SER A 492 6.37 19.99 8.79
C SER A 492 6.14 21.11 9.78
N VAL A 493 5.61 20.76 10.95
CA VAL A 493 5.43 21.72 12.03
C VAL A 493 6.82 22.14 12.54
N ALA A 494 7.07 23.46 12.55
CA ALA A 494 8.27 24.08 13.09
C ALA A 494 8.11 24.50 14.55
N GLY A 495 6.87 24.83 14.95
CA GLY A 495 6.52 25.19 16.31
C GLY A 495 5.04 25.54 16.43
N TRP A 496 4.59 25.77 17.66
CA TRP A 496 3.21 26.18 17.96
C TRP A 496 3.13 27.15 19.13
N THR A 497 2.13 28.02 19.15
CA THR A 497 1.91 28.94 20.28
C THR A 497 0.57 28.69 20.95
N ALA A 498 0.54 28.64 22.28
CA ALA A 498 -0.72 28.68 23.02
C ALA A 498 -1.38 30.06 22.83
N PRO A 499 -2.72 30.14 22.80
CA PRO A 499 -3.40 31.43 22.70
C PRO A 499 -3.00 32.31 23.89
N ARG A 500 -2.31 33.43 23.63
CA ARG A 500 -2.11 34.48 24.64
C ARG A 500 -3.49 35.00 25.03
N VAL A 501 -3.78 35.01 26.33
CA VAL A 501 -4.80 35.94 26.86
C VAL A 501 -4.31 37.33 26.45
N PRO A 502 -5.13 38.18 25.82
CA PRO A 502 -4.72 39.54 25.53
C PRO A 502 -4.55 40.27 26.86
N ASP A 503 -3.33 40.26 27.41
CA ASP A 503 -2.96 41.19 28.47
C ASP A 503 -2.98 42.58 27.85
N ALA A 504 -3.92 43.39 28.32
CA ALA A 504 -4.27 44.69 27.77
C ALA A 504 -3.18 45.77 27.90
N GLU A 505 -1.93 45.45 28.25
CA GLU A 505 -0.95 46.48 28.66
C GLU A 505 0.49 46.36 28.13
N HIS A 506 0.82 45.47 27.16
CA HIS A 506 2.20 45.50 26.62
C HIS A 506 2.42 45.06 25.16
N SER A 507 1.48 45.33 24.25
CA SER A 507 1.71 45.16 22.80
C SER A 507 1.76 46.50 22.06
N THR A 508 2.69 47.36 22.44
CA THR A 508 3.19 48.44 21.57
C THR A 508 4.38 47.93 20.75
N ALA A 509 4.17 46.84 20.01
CA ALA A 509 4.98 46.62 18.82
C ALA A 509 4.46 47.61 17.76
N THR A 510 5.20 48.68 17.56
CA THR A 510 4.93 49.66 16.50
C THR A 510 4.91 48.89 15.17
N PRO A 511 3.82 48.91 14.40
CA PRO A 511 3.84 48.32 13.06
C PRO A 511 4.89 49.09 12.27
N THR A 512 5.88 48.40 11.71
CA THR A 512 6.75 48.99 10.70
C THR A 512 5.83 49.46 9.57
N PRO A 513 5.76 50.78 9.30
CA PRO A 513 4.84 51.29 8.29
C PRO A 513 5.28 50.80 6.91
N GLY A 514 4.47 49.96 6.27
CA GLY A 514 4.66 49.57 4.85
C GLY A 514 4.57 48.08 4.51
N LEU A 515 4.52 47.15 5.47
CA LEU A 515 4.41 45.71 5.19
C LEU A 515 3.17 45.09 5.86
N THR A 516 2.03 45.08 5.17
CA THR A 516 0.88 44.26 5.58
C THR A 516 1.20 42.80 5.26
N ASN A 517 1.34 41.94 6.28
CA ASN A 517 1.52 40.51 6.05
C ASN A 517 0.31 39.94 5.28
N PRO A 518 0.50 39.33 4.11
CA PRO A 518 -0.63 38.82 3.32
C PRO A 518 -1.32 37.66 4.07
N GLN A 519 -2.66 37.69 4.06
CA GLN A 519 -3.50 36.62 4.55
C GLN A 519 -4.05 35.81 3.37
N VAL A 520 -3.95 34.49 3.46
CA VAL A 520 -4.48 33.56 2.45
C VAL A 520 -5.37 32.53 3.12
N GLY A 521 -6.45 32.15 2.44
CA GLY A 521 -7.31 31.06 2.92
C GLY A 521 -6.58 29.73 2.79
N ALA A 522 -6.43 29.02 3.92
CA ALA A 522 -5.78 27.72 3.99
C ALA A 522 -6.70 26.64 4.59
N LEU A 523 -6.65 25.42 4.03
CA LEU A 523 -7.25 24.22 4.62
C LEU A 523 -6.16 23.28 5.10
N LEU A 524 -6.34 22.70 6.29
CA LEU A 524 -5.38 21.77 6.89
C LEU A 524 -5.90 20.33 6.84
N GLU A 525 -5.11 19.42 6.27
CA GLU A 525 -5.32 17.97 6.34
C GLU A 525 -4.20 17.34 7.18
N GLY A 526 -4.55 16.73 8.31
CA GLY A 526 -3.59 16.10 9.21
C GLY A 526 -4.18 15.82 10.60
N PRO A 527 -3.32 15.71 11.63
CA PRO A 527 -1.87 15.55 11.53
C PRO A 527 -1.47 14.22 10.90
N TYR A 528 -0.32 14.22 10.24
CA TYR A 528 0.42 13.04 9.79
C TYR A 528 1.81 13.00 10.41
N GLY A 529 2.49 11.87 10.31
CA GLY A 529 3.79 11.64 10.95
C GLY A 529 3.65 10.99 12.32
N HIS A 530 4.79 10.77 12.97
CA HIS A 530 4.84 10.17 14.30
C HIS A 530 5.86 10.89 15.17
N ARG A 531 5.53 10.99 16.44
CA ARG A 531 6.45 11.48 17.47
C ARG A 531 7.48 10.41 17.81
N HIS A 532 8.76 10.76 17.73
CA HIS A 532 9.84 9.96 18.32
C HIS A 532 9.94 10.26 19.81
N ALA A 533 10.07 9.22 20.63
CA ALA A 533 10.20 9.35 22.09
C ALA A 533 11.64 9.75 22.47
N LEU A 534 12.09 10.92 22.00
CA LEU A 534 13.45 11.42 22.21
C LEU A 534 13.72 11.77 23.69
N GLU A 535 12.68 12.10 24.44
CA GLU A 535 12.72 12.40 25.89
C GLU A 535 13.23 11.23 26.75
N THR A 536 13.31 10.03 26.16
CA THR A 536 13.79 8.80 26.81
C THR A 536 15.33 8.68 26.83
N PHE A 537 16.02 9.58 26.13
CA PHE A 537 17.47 9.66 25.99
C PHE A 537 18.03 10.81 26.82
N GLU A 538 19.21 10.64 27.39
CA GLU A 538 19.86 11.66 28.23
C GLU A 538 20.51 12.75 27.39
N THR A 539 21.07 12.37 26.23
CA THR A 539 21.57 13.31 25.23
C THR A 539 20.81 13.14 23.92
N VAL A 540 20.27 14.24 23.39
CA VAL A 540 19.62 14.28 22.07
C VAL A 540 20.43 15.18 21.15
N VAL A 541 20.84 14.65 20.00
CA VAL A 541 21.59 15.35 18.96
C VAL A 541 20.70 15.49 17.74
N LEU A 542 20.24 16.71 17.48
CA LEU A 542 19.41 17.07 16.34
C LEU A 542 20.32 17.58 15.22
N VAL A 543 20.36 16.88 14.09
CA VAL A 543 21.15 17.26 12.91
C VAL A 543 20.19 17.65 11.79
N ALA A 544 20.16 18.94 11.45
CA ALA A 544 19.24 19.51 10.47
C ALA A 544 19.99 20.11 9.28
N GLY A 545 19.42 19.95 8.08
CA GLY A 545 19.93 20.54 6.85
C GLY A 545 18.85 21.27 6.04
N GLY A 546 19.05 22.55 5.74
CA GLY A 546 18.10 23.36 4.96
C GLY A 546 16.70 23.41 5.62
N VAL A 547 15.63 23.17 4.86
CA VAL A 547 14.24 23.09 5.39
C VAL A 547 14.05 22.03 6.48
N GLY A 548 14.94 21.03 6.58
CA GLY A 548 14.87 19.98 7.60
C GLY A 548 15.02 20.47 9.05
N ILE A 549 15.28 21.77 9.25
CA ILE A 549 15.27 22.41 10.57
C ILE A 549 13.87 22.50 11.18
N ALA A 550 12.80 22.55 10.36
CA ALA A 550 11.42 22.66 10.83
C ALA A 550 11.07 21.58 11.89
N PRO A 551 11.10 20.28 11.58
CA PRO A 551 10.75 19.27 12.57
C PRO A 551 11.72 19.25 13.77
N ALA A 552 12.99 19.64 13.60
CA ALA A 552 13.94 19.74 14.71
C ALA A 552 13.55 20.85 15.70
N LEU A 553 13.09 22.01 15.23
CA LEU A 553 12.60 23.10 16.09
C LEU A 553 11.38 22.67 16.90
N ALA A 554 10.47 21.90 16.30
CA ALA A 554 9.32 21.35 17.03
C ALA A 554 9.76 20.42 18.17
N TYR A 555 10.80 19.60 17.97
CA TYR A 555 11.36 18.77 19.06
C TYR A 555 12.01 19.62 20.16
N VAL A 556 12.71 20.71 19.80
CA VAL A 556 13.29 21.64 20.80
C VAL A 556 12.19 22.31 21.62
N GLN A 557 11.13 22.77 20.95
CA GLN A 557 10.01 23.40 21.63
C GLN A 557 9.27 22.42 22.55
N GLU A 558 9.05 21.19 22.10
CA GLU A 558 8.39 20.18 22.93
C GLU A 558 9.23 19.80 24.16
N TYR A 559 10.56 19.75 24.01
CA TYR A 559 11.47 19.53 25.14
C TYR A 559 11.33 20.61 26.22
N ALA A 560 11.16 21.88 25.83
CA ALA A 560 10.93 22.97 26.79
C ALA A 560 9.67 22.78 27.64
N GLN A 561 8.70 22.00 27.15
CA GLN A 561 7.41 21.76 27.80
C GLN A 561 7.37 20.44 28.58
N VAL A 562 8.28 19.51 28.32
CA VAL A 562 8.26 18.15 28.90
C VAL A 562 9.44 17.95 29.85
N LEU A 563 9.15 17.68 31.12
CA LEU A 563 10.14 17.18 32.10
C LEU A 563 10.53 15.74 31.72
N GLY A 564 11.57 15.61 30.89
CA GLY A 564 12.10 14.33 30.41
C GLY A 564 13.39 13.88 31.11
N ARG A 565 13.96 12.76 30.66
CA ARG A 565 15.33 12.33 31.05
C ARG A 565 16.42 13.05 30.26
N THR A 566 16.05 13.81 29.25
CA THR A 566 16.99 14.53 28.42
C THR A 566 17.61 15.66 29.23
N GLU A 567 18.90 15.54 29.48
CA GLU A 567 19.72 16.51 30.21
C GLU A 567 20.38 17.50 29.25
N ARG A 568 20.62 17.08 28.01
CA ARG A 568 21.35 17.88 27.01
C ARG A 568 20.77 17.71 25.62
N ILE A 569 20.53 18.83 24.94
CA ILE A 569 20.18 18.87 23.52
C ILE A 569 21.26 19.64 22.76
N SER A 570 21.86 19.00 21.75
CA SER A 570 22.72 19.68 20.78
C SER A 570 22.02 19.79 19.43
N LEU A 571 21.87 21.02 18.95
CA LEU A 571 21.28 21.32 17.65
C LEU A 571 22.39 21.71 16.67
N ILE A 572 22.61 20.86 15.68
CA ILE A 572 23.59 21.05 14.61
C ILE A 572 22.81 21.39 13.36
N PHE A 573 22.93 22.63 12.91
CA PHE A 573 22.19 23.13 11.76
C PHE A 573 23.13 23.57 10.65
N ALA A 574 22.92 23.02 9.45
CA ALA A 574 23.68 23.38 8.27
C ALA A 574 22.75 23.94 7.17
N ALA A 575 23.10 25.11 6.65
CA ALA A 575 22.39 25.77 5.55
C ALA A 575 23.37 26.37 4.56
N ARG A 576 22.88 26.74 3.37
CA ARG A 576 23.71 27.41 2.35
C ARG A 576 23.87 28.90 2.63
N GLN A 577 22.82 29.55 3.11
CA GLN A 577 22.77 31.00 3.31
C GLN A 577 23.03 31.34 4.78
N LEU A 578 23.89 32.33 5.02
CA LEU A 578 24.20 32.81 6.38
C LEU A 578 23.00 33.50 7.04
N SER A 579 22.23 34.27 6.26
CA SER A 579 21.01 34.94 6.73
C SER A 579 20.00 33.95 7.33
N PHE A 580 19.82 32.80 6.69
CA PHE A 580 18.93 31.77 7.19
C PHE A 580 19.43 31.13 8.50
N LEU A 581 20.74 30.96 8.69
CA LEU A 581 21.30 30.50 9.96
C LEU A 581 21.05 31.49 11.09
N ARG A 582 21.26 32.78 10.82
CA ARG A 582 21.06 33.88 11.78
C ARG A 582 19.59 33.99 12.20
N GLU A 583 18.65 33.84 11.27
CA GLU A 583 17.23 33.83 11.60
C GLU A 583 16.89 32.70 12.56
N ILE A 584 17.39 31.48 12.35
CA ILE A 584 17.08 30.37 13.24
C ILE A 584 17.64 30.62 14.65
N ALA A 585 18.81 31.25 14.76
CA ALA A 585 19.33 31.68 16.05
C ALA A 585 18.42 32.72 16.71
N HIS A 586 17.97 33.72 15.96
CA HIS A 586 17.05 34.75 16.44
C HIS A 586 15.70 34.17 16.87
N TYR A 587 15.11 33.28 16.08
CA TYR A 587 13.88 32.57 16.42
C TYR A 587 13.99 31.80 17.73
N LEU A 588 15.11 31.12 17.97
CA LEU A 588 15.36 30.41 19.22
C LEU A 588 15.47 31.37 20.42
N GLU A 589 16.00 32.57 20.23
CA GLU A 589 16.07 33.61 21.26
C GLU A 589 14.69 34.19 21.55
N GLU A 590 13.94 34.61 20.51
CA GLU A 590 12.58 35.13 20.63
C GLU A 590 11.63 34.14 21.31
N ALA A 591 11.79 32.85 21.01
CA ALA A 591 10.98 31.78 21.59
C ALA A 591 11.44 31.39 23.01
N GLY A 592 12.52 31.96 23.54
CA GLY A 592 13.09 31.58 24.84
C GLY A 592 13.70 30.17 24.88
N LEU A 593 14.01 29.60 23.71
CA LEU A 593 14.52 28.24 23.55
C LEU A 593 16.05 28.18 23.47
N ARG A 594 16.73 29.31 23.23
CA ARG A 594 18.19 29.38 23.00
C ARG A 594 19.02 28.82 24.15
N GLY A 595 18.58 29.04 25.39
CA GLY A 595 19.25 28.55 26.60
C GLY A 595 19.09 27.05 26.85
N LEU A 596 18.18 26.38 26.15
CA LEU A 596 17.90 24.95 26.30
C LEU A 596 18.73 24.08 25.34
N VAL A 597 19.41 24.69 24.35
CA VAL A 597 20.10 23.98 23.28
C VAL A 597 21.54 24.45 23.06
N GLU A 598 22.45 23.49 22.90
CA GLU A 598 23.79 23.72 22.38
C GLU A 598 23.74 23.86 20.85
N LEU A 599 23.52 25.10 20.38
CA LEU A 599 23.42 25.45 18.97
C LEU A 599 24.80 25.51 18.28
N LYS A 600 24.96 24.79 17.17
CA LYS A 600 26.14 24.83 16.29
C LYS A 600 25.68 25.10 14.86
N LEU A 601 26.15 26.20 14.27
CA LEU A 601 25.72 26.67 12.94
C LEU A 601 26.82 26.43 11.91
N PHE A 602 26.45 25.86 10.75
CA PHE A 602 27.36 25.57 9.65
C PHE A 602 26.90 26.21 8.34
N CYS A 603 27.69 27.16 7.82
CA CYS A 603 27.43 27.80 6.54
C CYS A 603 28.15 27.07 5.41
N THR A 604 27.39 26.55 4.45
CA THR A 604 27.90 25.71 3.35
C THR A 604 27.92 26.40 1.99
N GLY A 605 27.39 27.62 1.88
CA GLY A 605 27.44 28.43 0.67
C GLY A 605 28.80 29.09 0.47
N GLU A 606 29.10 29.38 -0.79
CA GLU A 606 30.21 30.24 -1.17
C GLU A 606 29.68 31.68 -1.24
N ASP A 607 29.51 32.35 -0.11
CA ASP A 607 29.40 33.81 -0.16
C ASP A 607 30.79 34.37 -0.40
N THR A 608 31.04 34.77 -1.65
CA THR A 608 32.28 35.43 -2.08
C THR A 608 32.51 36.77 -1.39
N ASP A 609 31.45 37.43 -0.92
CA ASP A 609 31.54 38.78 -0.33
C ASP A 609 31.88 38.79 1.17
N VAL A 610 31.60 37.71 1.92
CA VAL A 610 31.84 37.64 3.38
C VAL A 610 33.22 37.07 3.73
N ARG A 611 33.82 36.27 2.83
CA ARG A 611 35.18 35.74 3.04
C ARG A 611 36.26 36.84 3.08
N THR A 612 35.98 38.01 2.50
CA THR A 612 36.89 39.16 2.47
C THR A 612 36.72 40.12 3.65
N SER A 613 35.56 40.19 4.30
CA SER A 613 35.35 41.08 5.45
C SER A 613 35.84 40.49 6.78
N ASN A 614 35.75 39.17 6.96
CA ASN A 614 36.05 38.53 8.26
C ASN A 614 37.52 38.14 8.48
N ARG A 615 38.45 38.48 7.57
CA ARG A 615 39.89 38.29 7.83
C ARG A 615 40.53 39.45 8.60
N ASP A 616 39.90 40.62 8.62
CA ASP A 616 40.53 41.83 9.17
C ASP A 616 39.85 42.41 10.43
N GLU A 617 38.74 41.83 10.93
CA GLU A 617 38.13 42.27 12.20
C GLU A 617 38.03 41.13 13.22
N LYS A 618 39.02 41.08 14.11
CA LYS A 618 38.79 40.68 15.50
C LYS A 618 38.21 41.89 16.23
N SER A 619 36.91 41.91 16.44
CA SER A 619 36.21 42.74 17.45
C SER A 619 35.34 41.79 18.26
N GLU A 620 35.69 41.50 19.52
CA GLU A 620 35.29 42.26 20.71
C GLU A 620 33.76 42.45 20.84
N GLU A 621 33.23 41.72 21.83
CA GLU A 621 31.97 41.89 22.58
C GLU A 621 30.60 41.80 21.86
N GLY A 622 29.91 40.67 22.10
CA GLY A 622 28.46 40.62 22.29
C GLY A 622 27.60 40.11 21.12
N GLY A 623 27.29 38.81 21.11
CA GLY A 623 26.04 38.29 20.53
C GLY A 623 26.11 37.30 19.36
N ASP A 624 27.22 37.18 18.63
CA ASP A 624 27.27 36.32 17.44
C ASP A 624 27.59 34.85 17.81
N GLY A 625 26.63 33.95 17.64
CA GLY A 625 26.86 32.52 17.82
C GLY A 625 27.88 32.01 16.80
N ASP A 626 28.92 31.30 17.27
CA ASP A 626 30.04 30.75 16.50
C ASP A 626 29.60 30.01 15.22
N VAL A 627 29.50 30.72 14.09
CA VAL A 627 29.16 30.15 12.77
C VAL A 627 30.42 29.58 12.14
N THR A 628 30.43 28.27 11.93
CA THR A 628 31.53 27.59 11.24
C THR A 628 31.28 27.54 9.73
N TYR A 629 32.25 27.96 8.92
CA TYR A 629 32.17 27.82 7.46
C TYR A 629 32.62 26.43 7.02
N GLY A 630 31.84 25.80 6.14
CA GLY A 630 32.07 24.45 5.63
C GLY A 630 31.00 23.46 6.07
N ARG A 631 31.14 22.21 5.62
CA ARG A 631 30.22 21.12 5.99
C ARG A 631 30.62 20.54 7.35
N PRO A 632 29.65 20.16 8.20
CA PRO A 632 29.97 19.55 9.49
C PRO A 632 30.66 18.19 9.29
N GLU A 633 31.77 17.96 10.01
CA GLU A 633 32.41 16.64 10.06
C GLU A 633 31.60 15.69 10.96
N LEU A 634 30.62 15.03 10.36
CA LEU A 634 29.65 14.19 11.08
C LEU A 634 30.31 13.06 11.90
N GLY A 635 31.46 12.53 11.46
CA GLY A 635 32.21 11.52 12.21
C GLY A 635 32.75 12.07 13.53
N ALA A 636 33.35 13.26 13.49
CA ALA A 636 33.85 13.96 14.67
C ALA A 636 32.70 14.36 15.61
N VAL A 637 31.56 14.77 15.05
CA VAL A 637 30.33 15.04 15.82
C VAL A 637 29.89 13.78 16.57
N VAL A 638 29.70 12.65 15.88
CA VAL A 638 29.25 11.40 16.51
C VAL A 638 30.21 11.00 17.63
N GLN A 639 31.52 11.03 17.36
CA GLN A 639 32.53 10.67 18.34
C GLN A 639 32.51 11.59 19.55
N LYS A 640 32.47 12.91 19.34
CA LYS A 640 32.41 13.92 20.41
C LYS A 640 31.16 13.74 21.27
N GLU A 641 29.97 13.66 20.66
CA GLU A 641 28.71 13.57 21.40
C GLU A 641 28.58 12.25 22.17
N VAL A 642 29.03 11.13 21.61
CA VAL A 642 29.03 9.83 22.30
C VAL A 642 30.06 9.77 23.43
N SER A 643 31.24 10.37 23.24
CA SER A 643 32.26 10.45 24.30
C SER A 643 31.85 11.40 25.45
N GLY A 644 31.16 12.49 25.12
CA GLY A 644 30.74 13.52 26.07
C GLY A 644 29.49 13.14 26.88
N ALA A 645 28.62 12.29 26.34
CA ALA A 645 27.46 11.75 27.05
C ALA A 645 27.89 10.72 28.12
N LYS A 646 28.31 11.19 29.30
CA LYS A 646 28.72 10.36 30.46
C LYS A 646 27.74 9.21 30.70
N ALA A 647 28.17 7.95 30.54
CA ALA A 647 27.40 6.69 30.76
C ALA A 647 25.98 6.57 30.13
N GLY A 648 25.49 7.62 29.50
CA GLY A 648 24.10 7.80 29.12
C GLY A 648 23.76 7.40 27.70
N ARG A 649 22.46 7.28 27.43
CA ARG A 649 21.97 7.00 26.07
C ARG A 649 21.92 8.26 25.21
N VAL A 650 22.37 8.11 23.97
CA VAL A 650 22.42 9.17 22.95
C VAL A 650 21.45 8.85 21.81
N ALA A 651 20.58 9.80 21.49
CA ALA A 651 19.76 9.75 20.28
C ALA A 651 20.30 10.72 19.23
N PHE A 652 20.56 10.21 18.03
CA PHE A 652 20.82 11.02 16.84
C PHE A 652 19.54 11.08 16.01
N TYR A 653 19.01 12.29 15.84
CA TYR A 653 17.88 12.57 14.96
C TYR A 653 18.38 13.40 13.78
N VAL A 654 18.05 12.97 12.55
CA VAL A 654 18.52 13.63 11.33
C VAL A 654 17.35 13.97 10.42
N CYS A 655 17.30 15.22 9.98
CA CYS A 655 16.40 15.66 8.92
C CYS A 655 17.14 16.60 7.96
N GLY A 656 17.40 16.15 6.73
CA GLY A 656 18.18 16.92 5.77
C GLY A 656 18.38 16.22 4.43
N PRO A 657 19.26 16.75 3.57
CA PRO A 657 19.54 16.16 2.27
C PRO A 657 19.98 14.70 2.36
N ALA A 658 19.60 13.89 1.37
CA ALA A 658 19.89 12.45 1.30
C ALA A 658 21.36 12.09 1.64
N GLY A 659 22.32 12.88 1.15
CA GLY A 659 23.75 12.67 1.42
C GLY A 659 24.14 12.89 2.88
N MET A 660 23.50 13.85 3.57
CA MET A 660 23.71 14.11 5.00
C MET A 660 23.14 12.96 5.84
N SER A 661 21.91 12.52 5.54
CA SER A 661 21.27 11.41 6.25
C SER A 661 22.05 10.09 6.08
N ASP A 662 22.48 9.78 4.86
CA ASP A 662 23.28 8.58 4.57
C ASP A 662 24.66 8.63 5.27
N ALA A 663 25.31 9.80 5.28
CA ALA A 663 26.58 9.99 5.98
C ALA A 663 26.41 9.83 7.50
N MET A 664 25.41 10.47 8.09
CA MET A 664 25.17 10.38 9.53
C MET A 664 24.82 8.96 9.95
N ARG A 665 23.96 8.27 9.18
CA ARG A 665 23.65 6.85 9.38
C ARG A 665 24.92 6.01 9.38
N ARG A 666 25.80 6.20 8.40
CA ARG A 666 27.07 5.47 8.32
C ARG A 666 27.96 5.71 9.54
N GLU A 667 28.12 6.97 9.97
CA GLU A 667 28.97 7.28 11.13
C GLU A 667 28.39 6.73 12.44
N VAL A 668 27.07 6.73 12.62
CA VAL A 668 26.44 6.07 13.76
C VAL A 668 26.66 4.56 13.73
N VAL A 669 26.55 3.90 12.56
CA VAL A 669 26.87 2.47 12.44
C VAL A 669 28.34 2.17 12.75
N ASN A 670 29.25 3.03 12.30
CA ASN A 670 30.70 2.88 12.54
C ASN A 670 31.06 3.01 14.02
N CYS A 671 30.32 3.81 14.77
CA CYS A 671 30.48 4.00 16.21
C CYS A 671 30.00 2.77 17.01
N ILE A 672 28.89 2.15 16.59
CA ILE A 672 28.31 1.00 17.29
C ILE A 672 29.24 -0.23 17.23
N GLY A 673 29.51 -0.84 18.39
CA GLY A 673 30.31 -2.05 18.54
C GLY A 673 31.81 -1.87 18.28
N LYS A 674 32.33 -0.65 18.40
CA LYS A 674 33.76 -0.39 18.69
C LYS A 674 33.91 -0.15 20.20
N ASP A 675 33.61 1.08 20.62
CA ASP A 675 33.73 1.55 22.01
C ASP A 675 32.36 1.90 22.62
N THR A 676 31.27 1.50 21.96
CA THR A 676 29.91 1.91 22.32
C THR A 676 28.90 0.80 22.03
N ASP A 677 28.14 0.44 23.06
CA ASP A 677 27.09 -0.57 22.97
C ASP A 677 25.91 -0.09 22.11
N GLY A 678 25.30 -1.00 21.37
CA GLY A 678 24.14 -0.72 20.54
C GLY A 678 22.90 -0.28 21.32
N ASP A 679 22.80 -0.57 22.62
CA ASP A 679 21.70 -0.05 23.45
C ASP A 679 21.93 1.42 23.87
N ARG A 680 23.19 1.90 23.80
CA ARG A 680 23.57 3.26 24.16
C ARG A 680 23.25 4.28 23.07
N VAL A 681 23.28 3.88 21.80
CA VAL A 681 23.07 4.80 20.67
C VAL A 681 21.85 4.41 19.84
N SER A 682 21.01 5.38 19.53
CA SER A 682 19.89 5.20 18.59
C SER A 682 19.89 6.25 17.49
N PHE A 683 19.56 5.81 16.29
CA PHE A 683 19.46 6.64 15.10
C PHE A 683 18.00 6.75 14.64
N PHE A 684 17.55 7.98 14.43
CA PHE A 684 16.25 8.35 13.92
C PHE A 684 16.46 9.22 12.68
N GLU A 685 15.76 8.89 11.60
CA GLU A 685 15.83 9.64 10.34
C GLU A 685 14.44 10.04 9.93
N GLU A 686 14.28 11.33 9.65
CA GLU A 686 13.08 11.89 9.06
C GLU A 686 13.43 12.43 7.67
N ALA A 687 12.97 11.72 6.64
CA ALA A 687 13.18 12.11 5.26
C ALA A 687 11.91 12.79 4.72
N LEU A 688 11.97 14.11 4.53
CA LEU A 688 10.92 14.86 3.85
C LEU A 688 11.12 14.69 2.34
N GLY A 689 10.47 13.67 1.75
CA GLY A 689 10.65 13.27 0.34
C GLY A 689 10.38 14.37 -0.69
N TRP A 690 9.67 15.43 -0.31
CA TRP A 690 9.36 16.61 -1.13
C TRP A 690 10.48 17.66 -1.20
N SER A 691 11.48 17.61 -0.30
CA SER A 691 12.66 18.49 -0.38
C SER A 691 13.50 18.25 -1.66
N MET A 692 13.28 17.14 -2.37
CA MET A 692 13.88 16.91 -3.69
C MET A 692 13.14 17.63 -4.84
N LEU A 693 11.87 18.00 -4.67
CA LEU A 693 11.08 18.73 -5.68
C LEU A 693 11.36 20.24 -5.67
N SER A 694 11.78 20.81 -4.53
CA SER A 694 12.18 22.23 -4.47
C SER A 694 13.53 22.51 -5.16
N SER A 695 14.20 21.50 -5.73
CA SER A 695 15.42 21.70 -6.52
C SER A 695 15.18 22.40 -7.87
N GLN A 696 13.93 22.68 -8.24
CA GLN A 696 13.56 23.39 -9.48
C GLN A 696 13.11 24.85 -9.28
N LEU A 697 12.99 25.33 -8.03
CA LEU A 697 12.78 26.75 -7.76
C LEU A 697 13.96 27.29 -6.94
N PRO A 698 14.67 28.31 -7.43
CA PRO A 698 15.83 28.85 -6.75
C PRO A 698 15.36 29.64 -5.53
N TYR A 699 15.73 29.17 -4.33
CA TYR A 699 15.76 29.95 -3.08
C TYR A 699 14.42 30.32 -2.41
N VAL A 700 13.53 29.38 -2.08
CA VAL A 700 12.49 29.63 -1.04
C VAL A 700 12.36 28.42 -0.09
N TYR A 701 12.56 28.66 1.20
CA TYR A 701 12.42 27.74 2.33
C TYR A 701 11.11 28.06 3.06
N GLU A 702 10.15 27.14 3.10
CA GLU A 702 8.86 27.35 3.75
C GLU A 702 8.80 26.64 5.11
N PHE A 703 8.39 27.35 6.15
CA PHE A 703 8.20 26.87 7.51
C PHE A 703 6.73 26.96 7.89
N LEU A 704 6.13 25.87 8.37
CA LEU A 704 4.80 25.92 8.97
C LEU A 704 4.93 26.10 10.48
N SER A 705 4.51 27.27 10.97
CA SER A 705 4.17 27.50 12.37
C SER A 705 2.67 27.28 12.54
N ILE A 706 2.24 26.62 13.61
CA ILE A 706 0.82 26.37 13.86
C ILE A 706 0.29 27.22 15.02
#